data_AF-A0A7C5S264-F1
#
_entry.id   AF-A0A7C5S264-F1
#
_cell.length_a   1.000
_cell.length_b   1.000
_cell.length_c   1.000
_cell.angle_alpha   90.00
_cell.angle_beta   90.00
_cell.angle_gamma   90.00
#
_symmetry.space_group_name_H-M   'P 1'
#
loop_
_entity.id
_entity.type
_entity.pdbx_description
1 polymer ?
#
loop_
_entity_poly.entity_id
_entity_poly.type
_entity_poly.pdbx_seq_one_letter_code
_entity_poly.pdbx_strand_id
1 'polypeptide(L)'
;MDARAQRRERAWPCGRYAKSASGNLLWLRRAENRAVRGAWPKSISTERYDEDRRQSNATVIRPVPSGCGGGWPSAASLLLNISLRRYALSSFLASGHPALATQLTRDFRTHSKYGGTADGDHRMSHGIARKFSFAGSLFLFMGGVYALGAHAVKEIPREHPRLFGSKQELMQLAARRAGAFGRMRNIARRGSGHELSYVFSLCLTYAVEGGDDLARKAISIARDIISRPLKKGHEPFAIDMAIVAIVWDHCYDKLTDDDKKRMIDWVNEIYRININVETHVFFNGYYGYKMWGFGLAGYATWPDNPKAREIIDFVSKDVVERAVPAQQFAGEGGGWPEGYYVHYFLYYWLLYCEAARRLEGIDYYSMAPGFFGQRPVASMFECYPGRNSHNARSMPCWGDGRSGGGYGGDTDMALCVRRILARFFFDKDPMMGYVAAFNRETPSPGAADYSYMDFLWDDADLPAAPLDRMKLAHHATGAGHVYARSSWKDDATWVFFKAGRRLAGHQHLDMGHFSIYKHAVLASDSGEYATFDDSHSINYYMRTIAHNCILVFDPAETFRNMRSGKDGDNDGGQAYQWTGTSMAPNGSARDMRVVEANRNRVDIAEIIAYEDTPLYTYAAADCTKAYSSSKMQHYVRHFLFIRPDNVVVFDYVAAKRPDFEKTWLLHTVNEPTVPGGETMKEPGLFACSGGFFTASNGGGGIVCQTLLPQEHRMTKIGGKGVKDYWYRGRRYAPSSDRDAFGASYWRIEVSPTRPSALDAFLHVIWTGRNNSPLPPPAKLLSESGMLGAEFTTTQGVARVLFDSTGRAGGRIEFYVGGNPVVAQPLVASVVLERSAMRLPDIKRPAQPGKTAEPQKEEPKETQPAGPTEEDRLKADVAASAMRAAVADALRAGKGASIFVSIAGMRTRGRVKNASDEGITVAVAGMDVIVPWDDLSPKEFYALARDLVADHALLYTYCFGVGLADEAEAEKAASGR
;
A
#
# COMPACT_ATOMS: atom_id res chain seq x y z
N MET A 1 23.49 -26.08 -61.99
CA MET A 1 23.27 -24.82 -62.73
C MET A 1 22.08 -24.14 -62.04
N ASP A 2 22.35 -23.34 -61.02
CA ASP A 2 22.62 -21.89 -61.11
C ASP A 2 21.31 -21.10 -61.24
N ALA A 3 21.04 -19.98 -60.56
CA ALA A 3 21.83 -19.24 -59.58
C ALA A 3 20.94 -18.16 -58.92
N ARG A 4 21.26 -17.88 -57.65
CA ARG A 4 21.39 -16.55 -57.01
C ARG A 4 20.21 -15.56 -57.03
N ALA A 5 19.63 -15.40 -55.83
CA ALA A 5 19.24 -14.08 -55.32
C ALA A 5 20.24 -13.65 -54.24
N GLN A 6 20.96 -12.54 -54.48
CA GLN A 6 21.85 -11.89 -53.50
C GLN A 6 21.34 -10.49 -53.19
N ARG A 7 21.20 -10.24 -51.89
CA ARG A 7 21.58 -9.04 -51.12
C ARG A 7 21.36 -7.66 -51.75
N ARG A 8 20.54 -6.87 -51.06
CA ARG A 8 20.87 -5.46 -50.78
C ARG A 8 20.68 -5.17 -49.29
N GLU A 9 21.82 -4.95 -48.65
CA GLU A 9 21.95 -4.23 -47.38
C GLU A 9 21.43 -2.79 -47.56
N ARG A 10 20.67 -2.28 -46.58
CA ARG A 10 20.57 -0.83 -46.34
C ARG A 10 20.64 -0.55 -44.85
N ALA A 11 21.60 0.31 -44.55
CA ALA A 11 21.97 0.85 -43.26
C ALA A 11 20.80 1.51 -42.51
N TRP A 12 20.76 1.27 -41.20
CA TRP A 12 20.08 2.13 -40.23
C TRP A 12 20.90 3.40 -40.00
N PRO A 13 20.33 4.61 -40.09
CA PRO A 13 20.95 5.79 -39.53
C PRO A 13 20.56 5.94 -38.05
N CYS A 14 21.57 5.98 -37.18
CA CYS A 14 21.48 6.54 -35.84
C CYS A 14 21.04 8.01 -35.94
N GLY A 15 19.88 8.34 -35.35
CA GLY A 15 19.35 9.68 -35.21
C GLY A 15 19.27 10.09 -33.74
N ARG A 16 19.98 11.18 -33.42
CA ARG A 16 20.16 11.89 -32.15
C ARG A 16 18.96 11.90 -31.18
N TYR A 17 19.25 11.52 -29.93
CA TYR A 17 18.55 11.90 -28.71
C TYR A 17 18.79 13.38 -28.39
N ALA A 18 17.72 14.19 -28.30
CA ALA A 18 17.60 15.34 -27.41
C ALA A 18 16.20 15.98 -27.51
N LYS A 19 15.59 16.26 -26.35
CA LYS A 19 14.45 17.16 -26.07
C LYS A 19 13.05 16.73 -26.57
N SER A 20 12.28 16.13 -25.65
CA SER A 20 11.02 16.71 -25.14
C SER A 20 10.40 15.77 -24.09
N ALA A 21 10.71 16.00 -22.81
CA ALA A 21 9.91 15.50 -21.71
C ALA A 21 9.23 16.72 -21.08
N SER A 22 8.02 17.00 -21.55
CA SER A 22 7.21 18.12 -21.06
C SER A 22 5.74 17.80 -21.27
N GLY A 23 4.96 17.90 -20.19
CA GLY A 23 3.50 17.97 -20.24
C GLY A 23 2.78 16.83 -19.52
N ASN A 24 2.66 16.91 -18.20
CA ASN A 24 1.57 16.26 -17.46
C ASN A 24 1.08 17.25 -16.41
N LEU A 25 0.17 18.15 -16.83
CA LEU A 25 -0.91 18.80 -16.08
C LEU A 25 -1.45 19.97 -16.95
N LEU A 26 -2.78 20.07 -17.05
CA LEU A 26 -3.62 20.93 -17.90
C LEU A 26 -3.83 20.52 -19.37
N TRP A 27 -5.03 20.02 -19.71
CA TRP A 27 -6.14 20.85 -20.23
C TRP A 27 -7.41 20.02 -20.48
N LEU A 28 -8.55 20.52 -19.98
CA LEU A 28 -9.90 20.03 -20.24
C LEU A 28 -10.58 20.84 -21.36
N ARG A 29 -11.43 20.13 -22.10
CA ARG A 29 -12.31 20.51 -23.22
C ARG A 29 -12.85 21.94 -23.26
N ARG A 30 -12.86 22.51 -24.48
CA ARG A 30 -14.07 23.09 -25.09
C ARG A 30 -14.14 22.73 -26.57
N ALA A 31 -15.21 22.06 -26.98
CA ALA A 31 -15.70 22.03 -28.34
C ALA A 31 -16.93 22.93 -28.37
N GLU A 32 -16.98 23.93 -29.26
CA GLU A 32 -18.09 24.13 -30.20
C GLU A 32 -17.87 25.36 -31.10
N ASN A 33 -18.22 25.13 -32.38
CA ASN A 33 -18.68 26.04 -33.42
C ASN A 33 -17.71 26.86 -34.32
N ARG A 34 -17.66 26.34 -35.56
CA ARG A 34 -17.88 27.00 -36.87
C ARG A 34 -16.84 27.99 -37.43
N ALA A 35 -16.11 27.43 -38.39
CA ALA A 35 -16.19 27.74 -39.83
C ALA A 35 -15.39 28.92 -40.43
N VAL A 36 -14.83 28.57 -41.61
CA VAL A 36 -14.52 29.41 -42.78
C VAL A 36 -13.08 29.94 -42.94
N ARG A 37 -12.38 29.23 -43.86
CA ARG A 37 -11.46 29.68 -44.91
C ARG A 37 -10.22 30.50 -44.55
N GLY A 38 -9.08 29.99 -45.06
CA GLY A 38 -8.30 30.78 -46.02
C GLY A 38 -6.81 30.94 -45.70
N ALA A 39 -6.00 30.26 -46.51
CA ALA A 39 -4.73 30.76 -47.06
C ALA A 39 -3.54 31.04 -46.11
N TRP A 40 -2.55 30.15 -46.23
CA TRP A 40 -1.10 30.45 -46.28
C TRP A 40 -0.82 31.67 -47.20
N PRO A 41 0.32 32.41 -47.12
CA PRO A 41 1.66 31.81 -46.97
C PRO A 41 2.81 32.66 -46.37
N LYS A 42 3.98 32.01 -46.21
CA LYS A 42 5.37 32.49 -46.49
C LYS A 42 5.88 33.71 -45.67
N SER A 43 7.14 33.86 -45.26
CA SER A 43 8.43 33.20 -45.56
C SER A 43 9.55 34.02 -44.87
N ILE A 44 10.82 33.54 -44.98
CA ILE A 44 12.09 34.31 -44.91
C ILE A 44 12.55 34.66 -43.47
N SER A 45 13.81 34.50 -43.05
CA SER A 45 15.07 34.08 -43.69
C SER A 45 16.05 33.56 -42.66
N THR A 46 16.91 32.67 -43.13
CA THR A 46 18.23 32.30 -42.63
C THR A 46 19.22 33.46 -42.63
N GLU A 47 20.13 33.48 -41.66
CA GLU A 47 21.50 33.96 -41.88
C GLU A 47 22.51 33.14 -41.06
N ARG A 48 23.58 32.74 -41.76
CA ARG A 48 24.75 32.00 -41.28
C ARG A 48 25.74 32.94 -40.61
N TYR A 49 26.59 32.42 -39.73
CA TYR A 49 28.00 32.80 -39.69
C TYR A 49 28.86 31.61 -39.29
N ASP A 50 29.99 31.49 -39.99
CA ASP A 50 30.92 30.36 -40.05
C ASP A 50 32.00 30.36 -38.94
N GLU A 51 32.52 29.14 -38.73
CA GLU A 51 33.88 28.67 -38.41
C GLU A 51 34.93 29.63 -37.78
N ASP A 52 35.63 29.15 -36.73
CA ASP A 52 37.05 28.78 -36.89
C ASP A 52 37.63 27.88 -35.76
N ARG A 53 38.64 27.08 -36.16
CA ARG A 53 39.77 26.45 -35.43
C ARG A 53 39.69 25.04 -34.77
N ARG A 54 40.27 24.12 -35.57
CA ARG A 54 41.15 22.93 -35.33
C ARG A 54 42.16 23.11 -34.15
N GLN A 55 42.84 22.13 -33.53
CA GLN A 55 43.33 20.79 -33.92
C GLN A 55 44.00 20.05 -32.72
N SER A 56 44.26 18.73 -32.89
CA SER A 56 45.29 17.86 -32.24
C SER A 56 44.92 17.16 -30.91
N ASN A 57 45.31 15.91 -30.61
CA ASN A 57 45.87 14.78 -31.36
C ASN A 57 45.67 13.49 -30.53
N ALA A 58 45.66 12.34 -31.20
CA ALA A 58 45.47 11.00 -30.64
C ALA A 58 46.75 10.40 -30.01
N THR A 59 46.60 9.41 -29.13
CA THR A 59 47.60 8.33 -28.97
C THR A 59 46.94 7.02 -28.52
N VAL A 60 47.31 5.95 -29.22
CA VAL A 60 46.95 4.53 -29.07
C VAL A 60 48.03 3.84 -28.25
N ILE A 61 47.70 2.97 -27.28
CA ILE A 61 48.57 1.84 -26.85
C ILE A 61 47.73 0.61 -26.47
N ARG A 62 48.09 -0.56 -27.03
CA ARG A 62 47.67 -1.93 -26.66
C ARG A 62 48.80 -2.63 -25.85
N PRO A 63 48.52 -3.77 -25.17
CA PRO A 63 49.27 -4.29 -24.01
C PRO A 63 50.16 -5.51 -24.29
N VAL A 64 51.19 -5.77 -23.47
CA VAL A 64 51.84 -7.10 -23.25
C VAL A 64 52.71 -7.12 -21.94
N PRO A 65 53.30 -8.24 -21.42
CA PRO A 65 52.83 -9.00 -20.24
C PRO A 65 53.95 -9.36 -19.18
N SER A 66 53.69 -10.40 -18.36
CA SER A 66 54.59 -11.17 -17.44
C SER A 66 54.68 -10.65 -15.98
N GLY A 67 54.71 -11.44 -14.91
CA GLY A 67 54.76 -12.90 -14.71
C GLY A 67 55.50 -13.21 -13.40
N CYS A 68 55.02 -14.22 -12.64
CA CYS A 68 55.67 -14.92 -11.50
C CYS A 68 55.85 -14.13 -10.18
N GLY A 69 55.64 -14.68 -8.97
CA GLY A 69 55.28 -16.03 -8.51
C GLY A 69 55.33 -16.11 -6.97
N GLY A 70 54.82 -17.22 -6.41
CA GLY A 70 55.04 -17.70 -5.03
C GLY A 70 54.23 -16.99 -3.92
N GLY A 71 53.59 -17.64 -2.96
CA GLY A 71 53.54 -19.05 -2.58
C GLY A 71 52.45 -19.25 -1.51
N TRP A 72 51.91 -20.47 -1.46
CA TRP A 72 50.99 -21.00 -0.46
C TRP A 72 51.71 -21.35 0.86
N PRO A 73 50.98 -21.54 1.98
CA PRO A 73 50.50 -22.89 2.35
C PRO A 73 49.04 -22.85 2.93
N SER A 74 48.05 -23.65 2.48
CA SER A 74 47.63 -25.01 2.93
C SER A 74 48.07 -25.43 4.33
N ALA A 75 47.34 -26.13 5.21
CA ALA A 75 45.96 -26.58 5.37
C ALA A 75 45.91 -27.32 6.73
N ALA A 76 44.70 -27.56 7.25
CA ALA A 76 44.32 -28.58 8.24
C ALA A 76 44.80 -28.39 9.70
N SER A 77 44.12 -28.83 10.76
CA SER A 77 42.76 -29.32 11.07
C SER A 77 42.83 -29.66 12.58
N LEU A 78 41.84 -29.32 13.42
CA LEU A 78 41.31 -30.26 14.41
C LEU A 78 40.04 -29.75 15.10
N LEU A 79 39.14 -30.70 15.31
CA LEU A 79 37.81 -30.65 15.92
C LEU A 79 37.87 -30.54 17.46
N LEU A 80 36.89 -29.89 18.09
CA LEU A 80 35.89 -30.56 18.94
C LEU A 80 34.77 -29.59 19.38
N ASN A 81 33.70 -30.17 19.89
CA ASN A 81 32.31 -29.75 19.81
C ASN A 81 31.75 -29.47 21.23
N ILE A 82 30.56 -28.85 21.29
CA ILE A 82 29.53 -28.99 22.37
C ILE A 82 29.64 -28.09 23.64
N SER A 83 28.86 -26.99 23.63
CA SER A 83 27.60 -26.81 24.42
C SER A 83 27.52 -25.82 25.61
N LEU A 84 26.32 -25.19 25.65
CA LEU A 84 25.54 -24.61 26.76
C LEU A 84 25.77 -23.17 27.26
N ARG A 85 24.88 -22.29 26.76
CA ARG A 85 23.90 -21.44 27.48
C ARG A 85 24.28 -20.69 28.79
N ARG A 86 23.99 -19.37 28.70
CA ARG A 86 23.39 -18.43 29.68
C ARG A 86 24.29 -17.73 30.72
N TYR A 87 24.19 -16.39 30.68
CA TYR A 87 24.06 -15.36 31.76
C TYR A 87 24.88 -14.12 31.35
N ALA A 88 24.28 -13.06 30.81
CA ALA A 88 23.57 -11.95 31.47
C ALA A 88 24.48 -10.91 32.15
N LEU A 89 24.31 -9.66 31.71
CA LEU A 89 24.43 -8.41 32.47
C LEU A 89 25.81 -8.01 33.04
N SER A 90 26.53 -7.15 32.31
CA SER A 90 27.35 -6.07 32.91
C SER A 90 27.95 -5.17 31.83
N SER A 91 27.37 -3.99 31.60
CA SER A 91 28.06 -2.81 31.05
C SER A 91 27.12 -1.61 31.09
N PHE A 92 26.92 -1.04 32.28
CA PHE A 92 26.27 0.26 32.45
C PHE A 92 26.78 0.96 33.71
N LEU A 93 28.07 1.30 33.75
CA LEU A 93 28.64 2.26 34.71
C LEU A 93 29.87 2.92 34.10
N ALA A 94 29.69 4.12 33.55
CA ALA A 94 30.74 5.13 33.40
C ALA A 94 30.05 6.51 33.22
N SER A 95 29.31 6.95 34.24
CA SER A 95 28.86 8.33 34.37
C SER A 95 29.79 9.08 35.32
N GLY A 96 30.38 10.16 34.83
CA GLY A 96 31.20 11.08 35.62
C GLY A 96 30.39 12.28 36.11
N HIS A 97 30.18 12.31 37.43
CA HIS A 97 30.16 13.50 38.31
C HIS A 97 28.94 14.46 38.34
N PRO A 98 28.71 15.19 39.47
CA PRO A 98 27.45 15.14 40.24
C PRO A 98 26.94 16.53 40.71
N ALA A 99 25.76 16.58 41.33
CA ALA A 99 25.40 17.63 42.31
C ALA A 99 24.23 17.20 43.22
N LEU A 100 24.50 17.20 44.53
CA LEU A 100 23.62 17.36 45.72
C LEU A 100 22.28 16.57 45.77
N ALA A 101 22.06 15.52 46.59
CA ALA A 101 22.06 15.44 48.07
C ALA A 101 21.37 16.65 48.75
N THR A 102 20.18 16.54 49.36
CA THR A 102 19.92 15.86 50.64
C THR A 102 18.40 15.90 50.96
N GLN A 103 17.77 14.77 51.30
CA GLN A 103 17.03 14.59 52.57
C GLN A 103 16.38 13.21 52.70
N LEU A 104 16.80 12.54 53.79
CA LEU A 104 16.01 11.66 54.68
C LEU A 104 15.65 10.25 54.19
N THR A 105 16.54 9.33 54.60
CA THR A 105 16.21 7.96 55.01
C THR A 105 15.60 7.93 56.42
N ARG A 106 14.89 6.84 56.68
CA ARG A 106 14.36 6.30 57.96
C ARG A 106 12.91 6.66 58.25
N ASP A 107 12.04 5.67 58.04
CA ASP A 107 11.45 4.99 59.21
C ASP A 107 11.14 3.51 58.94
N PHE A 108 11.67 2.72 59.88
CA PHE A 108 11.22 1.46 60.48
C PHE A 108 10.67 0.28 59.66
N ARG A 109 11.48 -0.78 59.68
CA ARG A 109 11.10 -2.21 59.70
C ARG A 109 10.26 -2.53 60.93
N THR A 110 9.31 -3.47 60.78
CA THR A 110 8.91 -4.63 61.64
C THR A 110 7.56 -5.12 61.07
N HIS A 111 7.18 -6.39 60.92
CA HIS A 111 7.58 -7.68 61.49
C HIS A 111 7.16 -8.81 60.53
N SER A 112 7.91 -9.91 60.58
CA SER A 112 7.60 -11.22 60.02
C SER A 112 6.58 -12.00 60.88
N LYS A 113 5.76 -12.87 60.27
CA LYS A 113 5.76 -14.34 60.48
C LYS A 113 4.39 -15.03 60.23
N TYR A 114 4.50 -16.27 59.73
CA TYR A 114 3.51 -17.37 59.59
C TYR A 114 2.36 -17.11 58.61
N GLY A 115 2.00 -17.98 57.65
CA GLY A 115 2.28 -19.39 57.42
C GLY A 115 0.95 -20.15 57.32
N GLY A 116 0.67 -20.78 56.18
CA GLY A 116 -0.28 -21.91 56.09
C GLY A 116 -1.64 -21.69 55.41
N THR A 117 -1.74 -22.27 54.21
CA THR A 117 -2.82 -23.16 53.71
C THR A 117 -4.31 -22.75 53.67
N ALA A 118 -4.82 -22.85 52.43
CA ALA A 118 -6.02 -23.56 51.97
C ALA A 118 -7.44 -23.01 52.26
N ASP A 119 -8.19 -22.94 51.14
CA ASP A 119 -9.62 -23.14 50.92
C ASP A 119 -10.68 -22.41 51.77
N GLY A 120 -11.70 -21.91 51.07
CA GLY A 120 -13.04 -21.78 51.64
C GLY A 120 -13.81 -20.55 51.20
N ASP A 121 -14.71 -20.78 50.24
CA ASP A 121 -15.91 -20.00 49.94
C ASP A 121 -16.57 -19.31 51.16
N HIS A 122 -16.96 -18.04 51.02
CA HIS A 122 -18.38 -17.61 50.98
C HIS A 122 -18.58 -16.08 51.15
N ARG A 123 -19.25 -15.52 50.13
CA ARG A 123 -20.48 -14.69 50.17
C ARG A 123 -20.71 -13.62 51.25
N MET A 124 -21.28 -12.52 50.74
CA MET A 124 -22.17 -11.52 51.37
C MET A 124 -21.49 -10.51 52.29
N SER A 125 -21.88 -9.23 52.39
CA SER A 125 -22.89 -8.37 51.74
C SER A 125 -22.79 -7.01 52.46
N HIS A 126 -23.12 -5.93 51.77
CA HIS A 126 -23.49 -4.60 52.32
C HIS A 126 -22.36 -3.86 53.07
N GLY A 127 -22.15 -2.56 52.92
CA GLY A 127 -22.97 -1.50 52.39
C GLY A 127 -22.65 -0.24 53.19
N ILE A 128 -23.01 0.90 52.60
CA ILE A 128 -23.42 2.12 53.31
C ILE A 128 -22.30 3.10 53.73
N ALA A 129 -22.59 4.35 53.33
CA ALA A 129 -22.24 5.63 53.95
C ALA A 129 -20.85 6.21 53.70
N ARG A 130 -20.69 7.53 53.54
CA ARG A 130 -21.52 8.69 53.14
C ARG A 130 -20.57 9.87 53.36
N LYS A 131 -20.60 10.81 52.41
CA LYS A 131 -20.52 12.27 52.60
C LYS A 131 -19.33 12.89 53.33
N PHE A 132 -18.68 13.83 52.64
CA PHE A 132 -18.27 15.20 53.05
C PHE A 132 -17.21 15.63 52.02
N SER A 133 -17.10 16.84 51.49
CA SER A 133 -17.89 18.06 51.45
C SER A 133 -17.40 18.80 50.20
N PHE A 134 -18.31 19.45 49.49
CA PHE A 134 -18.05 20.24 48.29
C PHE A 134 -17.68 21.67 48.72
N ALA A 135 -16.55 22.21 48.26
CA ALA A 135 -16.34 23.64 48.06
C ALA A 135 -14.92 23.91 47.52
N GLY A 136 -14.84 24.24 46.22
CA GLY A 136 -13.62 24.79 45.62
C GLY A 136 -13.59 24.57 44.11
N SER A 137 -13.60 25.68 43.37
CA SER A 137 -13.19 25.80 41.96
C SER A 137 -14.28 25.68 40.90
N LEU A 138 -15.16 26.68 40.91
CA LEU A 138 -15.70 27.30 39.70
C LEU A 138 -14.59 28.16 39.06
N PHE A 139 -13.67 27.55 38.30
CA PHE A 139 -12.78 28.22 37.32
C PHE A 139 -12.02 27.12 36.56
N LEU A 140 -12.34 26.95 35.26
CA LEU A 140 -11.63 26.20 34.18
C LEU A 140 -12.57 25.26 33.38
N PHE A 141 -13.35 25.85 32.48
CA PHE A 141 -14.00 25.14 31.37
C PHE A 141 -13.55 25.81 30.05
N MET A 142 -12.27 25.61 29.69
CA MET A 142 -11.69 25.87 28.36
C MET A 142 -10.33 25.16 28.24
N GLY A 143 -10.32 23.83 28.06
CA GLY A 143 -9.07 23.08 27.85
C GLY A 143 -9.23 21.58 27.96
N GLY A 144 -9.83 20.93 26.96
CA GLY A 144 -10.17 19.50 27.02
C GLY A 144 -10.04 18.76 25.69
N VAL A 145 -8.99 19.05 24.90
CA VAL A 145 -8.53 18.19 23.77
C VAL A 145 -7.02 17.89 23.86
N TYR A 146 -6.34 18.31 24.93
CA TYR A 146 -4.95 17.96 25.20
C TYR A 146 -4.86 16.75 26.15
N ALA A 147 -5.09 15.55 25.64
CA ALA A 147 -4.72 14.32 26.35
C ALA A 147 -4.39 13.16 25.40
N LEU A 148 -3.68 13.45 24.30
CA LEU A 148 -2.59 12.57 23.89
C LEU A 148 -1.49 12.77 24.94
N GLY A 149 -0.86 11.69 25.41
CA GLY A 149 0.07 11.74 26.56
C GLY A 149 0.96 12.97 26.54
N ALA A 150 1.08 13.65 27.69
CA ALA A 150 1.75 14.93 27.85
C ALA A 150 3.23 14.92 27.40
N HIS A 151 3.44 14.97 26.09
CA HIS A 151 4.53 15.70 25.49
C HIS A 151 3.99 17.11 25.29
N ALA A 152 4.61 18.08 25.97
CA ALA A 152 4.27 19.49 25.80
C ALA A 152 4.40 19.83 24.31
N VAL A 153 3.28 20.14 23.67
CA VAL A 153 3.26 20.71 22.32
C VAL A 153 4.14 21.96 22.35
N LYS A 154 5.18 21.96 21.51
CA LYS A 154 6.15 23.05 21.50
C LYS A 154 5.47 24.32 20.97
N GLU A 155 5.73 25.45 21.61
CA GLU A 155 5.31 26.74 21.05
C GLU A 155 5.99 26.96 19.69
N ILE A 156 5.18 27.23 18.67
CA ILE A 156 5.66 27.45 17.30
C ILE A 156 6.55 28.71 17.29
N PRO A 157 7.84 28.61 16.92
CA PRO A 157 8.75 29.77 16.90
C PRO A 157 8.21 30.87 16.00
N ARG A 158 8.31 32.14 16.44
CA ARG A 158 7.88 33.31 15.63
C ARG A 158 8.89 33.72 14.56
N GLU A 159 10.13 33.28 14.68
CA GLU A 159 11.21 33.64 13.76
C GLU A 159 11.11 32.89 12.43
N HIS A 160 11.57 33.56 11.37
CA HIS A 160 11.55 33.08 9.99
C HIS A 160 12.97 33.08 9.39
N PRO A 161 13.31 32.13 8.50
CA PRO A 161 12.55 30.93 8.15
C PRO A 161 12.47 29.91 9.29
N ARG A 162 11.51 29.00 9.23
CA ARG A 162 11.32 27.94 10.23
C ARG A 162 10.82 26.62 9.65
N LEU A 163 10.14 26.60 8.49
CA LEU A 163 9.54 25.38 7.92
C LEU A 163 10.58 24.27 7.70
N PHE A 164 11.73 24.61 7.11
CA PHE A 164 12.82 23.65 6.81
C PHE A 164 14.12 23.95 7.56
N GLY A 165 14.12 24.98 8.39
CA GLY A 165 15.27 25.39 9.20
C GLY A 165 15.24 26.84 9.55
N SER A 166 15.74 27.15 10.75
CA SER A 166 16.22 28.50 11.02
C SER A 166 17.35 28.85 10.06
N LYS A 167 17.56 30.15 9.85
CA LYS A 167 18.66 30.66 9.03
C LYS A 167 20.01 30.05 9.44
N GLN A 168 20.27 29.98 10.74
CA GLN A 168 21.51 29.42 11.29
C GLN A 168 21.68 27.94 10.96
N GLU A 169 20.62 27.13 11.13
CA GLU A 169 20.65 25.70 10.80
C GLU A 169 20.87 25.46 9.31
N LEU A 170 20.24 26.27 8.44
CA LEU A 170 20.41 26.17 6.99
C LEU A 170 21.84 26.55 6.56
N MET A 171 22.45 27.56 7.18
CA MET A 171 23.86 27.91 6.93
C MET A 171 24.81 26.78 7.37
N GLN A 172 24.56 26.17 8.53
CA GLN A 172 25.33 25.01 8.99
C GLN A 172 25.15 23.81 8.06
N LEU A 173 23.92 23.57 7.59
CA LEU A 173 23.62 22.51 6.64
C LEU A 173 24.34 22.74 5.30
N ALA A 174 24.39 23.98 4.81
CA ALA A 174 25.09 24.35 3.60
C ALA A 174 26.60 24.11 3.72
N ALA A 175 27.19 24.39 4.87
CA ALA A 175 28.59 24.06 5.14
C ALA A 175 28.82 22.54 5.15
N ARG A 176 27.97 21.78 5.86
CA ARG A 176 28.07 20.31 5.95
C ARG A 176 27.83 19.62 4.61
N ARG A 177 26.98 20.19 3.76
CA ARG A 177 26.57 19.63 2.45
C ARG A 177 26.93 20.56 1.29
N ALA A 178 28.15 21.09 1.28
CA ALA A 178 28.59 22.08 0.30
C ALA A 178 28.36 21.67 -1.16
N GLY A 179 28.54 20.37 -1.50
CA GLY A 179 28.28 19.85 -2.83
C GLY A 179 26.80 19.90 -3.24
N ALA A 180 25.91 19.41 -2.38
CA ALA A 180 24.46 19.44 -2.65
C ALA A 180 23.92 20.87 -2.67
N PHE A 181 24.38 21.71 -1.74
CA PHE A 181 24.08 23.13 -1.71
C PHE A 181 24.54 23.83 -3.00
N GLY A 182 25.76 23.55 -3.46
CA GLY A 182 26.29 24.11 -4.71
C GLY A 182 25.43 23.77 -5.94
N ARG A 183 24.95 22.52 -6.05
CA ARG A 183 24.03 22.12 -7.13
C ARG A 183 22.70 22.87 -7.07
N MET A 184 22.06 22.90 -5.89
CA MET A 184 20.81 23.64 -5.68
C MET A 184 20.97 25.14 -5.98
N ARG A 185 22.05 25.75 -5.51
CA ARG A 185 22.37 27.15 -5.75
C ARG A 185 22.51 27.47 -7.24
N ASN A 186 23.08 26.56 -8.02
CA ASN A 186 23.18 26.74 -9.47
C ASN A 186 21.79 26.78 -10.13
N ILE A 187 20.83 25.99 -9.64
CA ILE A 187 19.44 26.07 -10.09
C ILE A 187 18.82 27.43 -9.75
N ALA A 188 19.00 27.91 -8.51
CA ALA A 188 18.51 29.22 -8.08
C ALA A 188 19.02 30.37 -8.96
N ARG A 189 20.27 30.28 -9.44
CA ARG A 189 20.91 31.33 -10.26
C ARG A 189 20.68 31.18 -11.76
N ARG A 190 20.32 29.98 -12.26
CA ARG A 190 20.06 29.69 -13.68
C ARG A 190 18.84 30.45 -14.23
N GLY A 191 17.88 30.80 -13.39
CA GLY A 191 16.69 31.56 -13.81
C GLY A 191 15.54 30.73 -14.41
N SER A 192 15.62 29.40 -14.42
CA SER A 192 14.57 28.52 -14.97
C SER A 192 14.61 27.12 -14.36
N GLY A 193 13.44 26.49 -14.22
CA GLY A 193 13.24 25.13 -13.69
C GLY A 193 11.75 24.86 -13.41
N HIS A 194 11.42 23.63 -13.01
CA HIS A 194 10.07 23.31 -12.52
C HIS A 194 9.67 24.22 -11.33
N GLU A 195 8.50 24.87 -11.38
CA GLU A 195 8.11 26.01 -10.52
C GLU A 195 8.37 25.75 -9.02
N LEU A 196 7.86 24.66 -8.46
CA LEU A 196 8.06 24.30 -7.05
C LEU A 196 9.55 24.11 -6.69
N SER A 197 10.28 23.33 -7.49
CA SER A 197 11.69 23.02 -7.23
C SER A 197 12.59 24.25 -7.37
N TYR A 198 12.23 25.14 -8.30
CA TYR A 198 12.89 26.42 -8.48
C TYR A 198 12.64 27.35 -7.30
N VAL A 199 11.40 27.45 -6.80
CA VAL A 199 11.08 28.20 -5.57
C VAL A 199 11.86 27.67 -4.37
N PHE A 200 11.91 26.35 -4.16
CA PHE A 200 12.76 25.75 -3.12
C PHE A 200 14.21 26.21 -3.25
N SER A 201 14.76 26.15 -4.46
CA SER A 201 16.14 26.55 -4.71
C SER A 201 16.38 28.03 -4.44
N LEU A 202 15.47 28.91 -4.87
CA LEU A 202 15.53 30.36 -4.59
C LEU A 202 15.48 30.65 -3.10
N CYS A 203 14.45 30.14 -2.41
CA CYS A 203 14.18 30.41 -1.00
C CYS A 203 15.28 29.86 -0.08
N LEU A 204 15.74 28.62 -0.30
CA LEU A 204 16.80 28.02 0.50
C LEU A 204 18.16 28.68 0.23
N THR A 205 18.46 29.07 -1.01
CA THR A 205 19.68 29.83 -1.32
C THR A 205 19.63 31.21 -0.69
N TYR A 206 18.50 31.91 -0.75
CA TYR A 206 18.30 33.20 -0.10
C TYR A 206 18.48 33.11 1.41
N ALA A 207 17.94 32.07 2.06
CA ALA A 207 18.13 31.87 3.50
C ALA A 207 19.62 31.72 3.87
N VAL A 208 20.42 31.07 3.03
CA VAL A 208 21.85 30.83 3.30
C VAL A 208 22.73 32.02 2.93
N GLU A 209 22.55 32.61 1.74
CA GLU A 209 23.46 33.62 1.17
C GLU A 209 22.90 35.05 1.21
N GLY A 210 21.61 35.22 1.45
CA GLY A 210 20.89 36.48 1.24
C GLY A 210 20.71 36.81 -0.25
N GLY A 211 20.70 38.10 -0.57
CA GLY A 211 20.60 38.60 -1.95
C GLY A 211 19.17 38.94 -2.37
N ASP A 212 18.89 40.23 -2.48
CA ASP A 212 17.55 40.76 -2.78
C ASP A 212 16.98 40.27 -4.12
N ASP A 213 17.82 39.91 -5.10
CA ASP A 213 17.36 39.37 -6.39
C ASP A 213 16.70 37.99 -6.25
N LEU A 214 17.21 37.12 -5.38
CA LEU A 214 16.64 35.79 -5.16
C LEU A 214 15.26 35.89 -4.50
N ALA A 215 15.16 36.70 -3.44
CA ALA A 215 13.89 36.98 -2.76
C ALA A 215 12.88 37.64 -3.71
N ARG A 216 13.28 38.65 -4.50
CA ARG A 216 12.39 39.30 -5.48
C ARG A 216 11.82 38.31 -6.49
N LYS A 217 12.63 37.38 -7.01
CA LYS A 217 12.17 36.33 -7.93
C LYS A 217 11.16 35.40 -7.28
N ALA A 218 11.44 34.93 -6.06
CA ALA A 218 10.55 34.05 -5.32
C ALA A 218 9.20 34.75 -5.01
N ILE A 219 9.24 35.98 -4.52
CA ILE A 219 8.05 36.82 -4.25
C ILE A 219 7.25 37.06 -5.53
N SER A 220 7.92 37.30 -6.67
CA SER A 220 7.23 37.47 -7.95
C SER A 220 6.42 36.23 -8.36
N ILE A 221 6.94 35.03 -8.11
CA ILE A 221 6.21 33.78 -8.39
C ILE A 221 4.98 33.66 -7.48
N ALA A 222 5.13 33.94 -6.18
CA ALA A 222 4.01 33.92 -5.25
C ALA A 222 2.93 34.96 -5.60
N ARG A 223 3.33 36.18 -6.00
CA ARG A 223 2.42 37.24 -6.49
C ARG A 223 1.64 36.81 -7.73
N ASP A 224 2.31 36.15 -8.67
CA ASP A 224 1.65 35.61 -9.85
C ASP A 224 0.62 34.56 -9.46
N ILE A 225 0.99 33.58 -8.63
CA ILE A 225 0.08 32.53 -8.12
C ILE A 225 -1.17 33.12 -7.48
N ILE A 226 -1.04 34.06 -6.55
CA ILE A 226 -2.20 34.65 -5.85
C ILE A 226 -3.05 35.57 -6.75
N SER A 227 -2.59 35.89 -7.97
CA SER A 227 -3.35 36.63 -8.98
C SER A 227 -4.09 35.74 -9.98
N ARG A 228 -3.73 34.45 -10.05
CA ARG A 228 -4.40 33.46 -10.91
C ARG A 228 -5.80 33.14 -10.38
N PRO A 229 -6.71 32.62 -11.23
CA PRO A 229 -8.00 32.10 -10.78
C PRO A 229 -7.87 31.05 -9.69
N LEU A 230 -8.78 31.08 -8.70
CA LEU A 230 -8.79 30.12 -7.60
C LEU A 230 -9.06 28.71 -8.11
N LYS A 231 -8.10 27.81 -7.87
CA LYS A 231 -8.22 26.38 -8.15
C LYS A 231 -9.09 25.70 -7.09
N LYS A 232 -9.98 24.81 -7.53
CA LYS A 232 -10.86 24.04 -6.63
C LYS A 232 -11.00 22.58 -7.07
N GLY A 233 -11.39 21.71 -6.15
CA GLY A 233 -11.67 20.32 -6.50
C GLY A 233 -10.39 19.55 -6.81
N HIS A 234 -10.38 18.80 -7.91
CA HIS A 234 -9.26 17.98 -8.38
C HIS A 234 -8.23 18.78 -9.22
N GLU A 235 -8.15 20.11 -9.02
CA GLU A 235 -7.11 20.97 -9.57
C GLU A 235 -5.97 21.21 -8.57
N PRO A 236 -4.68 21.16 -8.97
CA PRO A 236 -3.53 21.16 -8.06
C PRO A 236 -3.31 22.52 -7.35
N PHE A 237 -4.15 22.86 -6.38
CA PHE A 237 -4.09 24.10 -5.59
C PHE A 237 -3.08 24.02 -4.43
N ALA A 238 -2.79 22.82 -3.93
CA ALA A 238 -1.98 22.69 -2.72
C ALA A 238 -0.47 22.86 -2.98
N ILE A 239 0.00 22.62 -4.22
CA ILE A 239 1.35 23.01 -4.67
C ILE A 239 1.46 24.52 -4.68
N ASP A 240 0.49 25.21 -5.29
CA ASP A 240 0.45 26.68 -5.30
C ASP A 240 0.48 27.23 -3.86
N MET A 241 -0.30 26.61 -2.98
CA MET A 241 -0.37 26.98 -1.57
C MET A 241 0.92 26.70 -0.81
N ALA A 242 1.57 25.57 -1.06
CA ALA A 242 2.88 25.27 -0.52
C ALA A 242 3.94 26.25 -1.04
N ILE A 243 3.92 26.63 -2.32
CA ILE A 243 4.83 27.64 -2.89
C ILE A 243 4.66 28.96 -2.14
N VAL A 244 3.43 29.44 -1.98
CA VAL A 244 3.13 30.68 -1.23
C VAL A 244 3.63 30.57 0.22
N ALA A 245 3.40 29.43 0.88
CA ALA A 245 3.89 29.19 2.25
C ALA A 245 5.41 29.20 2.37
N ILE A 246 6.12 28.60 1.41
CA ILE A 246 7.59 28.55 1.38
C ILE A 246 8.17 29.95 1.15
N VAL A 247 7.60 30.71 0.21
CA VAL A 247 8.00 32.09 -0.07
C VAL A 247 7.71 32.98 1.14
N TRP A 248 6.54 32.84 1.76
CA TRP A 248 6.20 33.53 3.00
C TRP A 248 7.26 33.31 4.06
N ASP A 249 7.57 32.04 4.34
CA ASP A 249 8.47 31.68 5.42
C ASP A 249 9.91 32.12 5.17
N HIS A 250 10.43 31.94 3.96
CA HIS A 250 11.85 32.17 3.68
C HIS A 250 12.16 33.59 3.23
N CYS A 251 11.18 34.33 2.71
CA CYS A 251 11.36 35.72 2.27
C CYS A 251 10.57 36.70 3.16
N TYR A 252 10.20 36.28 4.38
CA TYR A 252 9.34 37.05 5.30
C TYR A 252 9.83 38.49 5.52
N ASP A 253 11.15 38.67 5.62
CA ASP A 253 11.80 39.96 5.84
C ASP A 253 11.77 40.92 4.63
N LYS A 254 11.35 40.41 3.46
CA LYS A 254 11.25 41.16 2.20
C LYS A 254 9.82 41.32 1.70
N LEU A 255 8.83 40.70 2.35
CA LEU A 255 7.42 40.87 2.01
C LEU A 255 6.93 42.24 2.47
N THR A 256 6.19 42.93 1.60
CA THR A 256 5.45 44.14 1.99
C THR A 256 4.19 43.79 2.78
N ASP A 257 3.61 44.75 3.50
CA ASP A 257 2.34 44.52 4.20
C ASP A 257 1.20 44.16 3.22
N ASP A 258 1.22 44.69 2.00
CA ASP A 258 0.28 44.30 0.94
C ASP A 258 0.48 42.84 0.51
N ASP A 259 1.74 42.42 0.33
CA ASP A 259 2.05 41.02 0.02
C ASP A 259 1.51 40.10 1.10
N LYS A 260 1.79 40.44 2.36
CA LYS A 260 1.34 39.66 3.53
C LYS A 260 -0.18 39.56 3.56
N LYS A 261 -0.88 40.69 3.41
CA LYS A 261 -2.34 40.71 3.40
C LYS A 261 -2.92 39.85 2.27
N ARG A 262 -2.45 40.03 1.04
CA ARG A 262 -2.98 39.32 -0.13
C ARG A 262 -2.70 37.83 -0.10
N MET A 263 -1.53 37.41 0.39
CA MET A 263 -1.22 35.99 0.58
C MET A 263 -2.10 35.35 1.65
N ILE A 264 -2.36 36.04 2.77
CA ILE A 264 -3.29 35.57 3.82
C ILE A 264 -4.70 35.43 3.26
N ASP A 265 -5.21 36.45 2.57
CA ASP A 265 -6.56 36.44 1.99
C ASP A 265 -6.72 35.26 1.01
N TRP A 266 -5.72 35.03 0.16
CA TRP A 266 -5.70 33.92 -0.79
C TRP A 266 -5.61 32.55 -0.11
N VAL A 267 -4.72 32.38 0.89
CA VAL A 267 -4.58 31.13 1.68
C VAL A 267 -5.90 30.76 2.35
N ASN A 268 -6.55 31.74 2.97
CA ASN A 268 -7.81 31.54 3.69
C ASN A 268 -8.93 31.16 2.74
N GLU A 269 -8.98 31.77 1.55
CA GLU A 269 -9.99 31.45 0.55
C GLU A 269 -9.77 30.07 -0.09
N ILE A 270 -8.53 29.72 -0.44
CA ILE A 270 -8.20 28.38 -0.95
C ILE A 270 -8.55 27.29 0.06
N TYR A 271 -8.24 27.52 1.34
CA TYR A 271 -8.64 26.62 2.43
C TYR A 271 -10.16 26.49 2.50
N ARG A 272 -10.89 27.60 2.54
CA ARG A 272 -12.36 27.63 2.64
C ARG A 272 -13.05 26.85 1.52
N ILE A 273 -12.63 27.03 0.26
CA ILE A 273 -13.30 26.39 -0.88
C ILE A 273 -12.92 24.91 -1.07
N ASN A 274 -11.82 24.45 -0.48
CA ASN A 274 -11.28 23.10 -0.70
C ASN A 274 -11.29 22.18 0.54
N ILE A 275 -11.68 22.66 1.73
CA ILE A 275 -11.63 21.86 2.96
C ILE A 275 -12.36 20.51 2.83
N ASN A 276 -13.54 20.51 2.19
CA ASN A 276 -14.42 19.34 2.01
C ASN A 276 -14.19 18.57 0.69
N VAL A 277 -13.13 18.88 -0.05
CA VAL A 277 -12.74 18.21 -1.30
C VAL A 277 -11.80 17.05 -0.98
N GLU A 278 -11.91 15.93 -1.72
CA GLU A 278 -10.93 14.83 -1.69
C GLU A 278 -10.63 14.33 -0.27
N THR A 279 -11.70 13.97 0.44
CA THR A 279 -11.67 13.63 1.87
C THR A 279 -11.33 12.18 2.16
N HIS A 280 -11.10 11.32 1.15
CA HIS A 280 -10.85 9.90 1.34
C HIS A 280 -9.42 9.66 1.84
N VAL A 281 -9.27 9.08 3.03
CA VAL A 281 -7.94 8.86 3.63
C VAL A 281 -7.30 7.53 3.25
N PHE A 282 -8.09 6.61 2.67
CA PHE A 282 -7.59 5.32 2.21
C PHE A 282 -6.80 5.46 0.93
N PHE A 283 -5.52 5.71 1.15
CA PHE A 283 -4.48 5.65 0.15
C PHE A 283 -4.71 6.53 -1.06
N ASN A 284 -5.54 7.58 -0.95
CA ASN A 284 -5.77 8.58 -2.00
C ASN A 284 -4.62 9.59 -2.01
N GLY A 285 -3.81 9.60 -3.07
CA GLY A 285 -2.72 10.55 -3.20
C GLY A 285 -3.15 12.03 -3.12
N TYR A 286 -4.37 12.35 -3.56
CA TYR A 286 -4.88 13.72 -3.55
C TYR A 286 -5.22 14.22 -2.13
N TYR A 287 -5.60 13.33 -1.23
CA TYR A 287 -5.79 13.68 0.18
C TYR A 287 -4.48 14.18 0.79
N GLY A 288 -3.40 13.40 0.65
CA GLY A 288 -2.08 13.78 1.16
C GLY A 288 -1.57 15.06 0.50
N TYR A 289 -1.82 15.20 -0.81
CA TYR A 289 -1.56 16.41 -1.57
C TYR A 289 -2.32 17.64 -1.07
N LYS A 290 -3.57 17.54 -0.65
CA LYS A 290 -4.30 18.68 -0.08
C LYS A 290 -3.70 19.09 1.27
N MET A 291 -3.47 18.11 2.12
CA MET A 291 -3.15 18.33 3.52
C MET A 291 -1.76 18.93 3.76
N TRP A 292 -0.74 18.59 2.95
CA TRP A 292 0.57 19.22 3.13
C TRP A 292 0.53 20.73 2.81
N GLY A 293 -0.22 21.15 1.79
CA GLY A 293 -0.38 22.57 1.45
C GLY A 293 -1.07 23.35 2.56
N PHE A 294 -2.15 22.79 3.13
CA PHE A 294 -2.82 23.36 4.29
C PHE A 294 -1.89 23.45 5.50
N GLY A 295 -1.22 22.36 5.86
CA GLY A 295 -0.34 22.31 7.01
C GLY A 295 0.84 23.29 6.91
N LEU A 296 1.53 23.33 5.76
CA LEU A 296 2.64 24.26 5.55
C LEU A 296 2.17 25.71 5.58
N ALA A 297 1.04 26.06 4.96
CA ALA A 297 0.52 27.43 5.01
C ALA A 297 0.06 27.85 6.41
N GLY A 298 -0.53 26.93 7.17
CA GLY A 298 -0.87 27.15 8.58
C GLY A 298 0.37 27.48 9.40
N TYR A 299 1.42 26.65 9.35
CA TYR A 299 2.67 26.93 10.06
C TYR A 299 3.42 28.16 9.54
N ALA A 300 3.43 28.40 8.23
CA ALA A 300 4.12 29.55 7.64
C ALA A 300 3.48 30.86 8.08
N THR A 301 2.16 30.95 8.12
CA THR A 301 1.44 32.21 8.38
C THR A 301 1.14 32.47 9.85
N TRP A 302 1.49 31.56 10.76
CA TRP A 302 1.33 31.77 12.21
C TRP A 302 2.34 32.78 12.78
N PRO A 303 1.99 33.73 13.68
CA PRO A 303 0.65 34.06 14.16
C PRO A 303 -0.04 35.16 13.33
N ASP A 304 0.62 35.68 12.29
CA ASP A 304 0.15 36.82 11.47
C ASP A 304 -1.20 36.59 10.79
N ASN A 305 -1.52 35.33 10.45
CA ASN A 305 -2.84 34.93 9.96
C ASN A 305 -3.71 34.45 11.13
N PRO A 306 -4.82 35.15 11.45
CA PRO A 306 -5.74 34.74 12.51
C PRO A 306 -6.35 33.34 12.30
N LYS A 307 -6.42 32.85 11.06
CA LYS A 307 -6.90 31.49 10.73
C LYS A 307 -5.82 30.40 10.79
N ALA A 308 -4.54 30.75 10.95
CA ALA A 308 -3.46 29.77 10.91
C ALA A 308 -3.66 28.63 11.91
N ARG A 309 -4.07 28.94 13.15
CA ARG A 309 -4.32 27.90 14.17
C ARG A 309 -5.47 26.98 13.80
N GLU A 310 -6.57 27.53 13.28
CA GLU A 310 -7.72 26.75 12.77
C GLU A 310 -7.26 25.75 11.69
N ILE A 311 -6.42 26.20 10.75
CA ILE A 311 -5.89 25.36 9.68
C ILE A 311 -4.99 24.25 10.25
N ILE A 312 -4.06 24.58 11.15
CA ILE A 312 -3.15 23.59 11.76
C ILE A 312 -3.96 22.55 12.56
N ASP A 313 -4.92 23.00 13.37
CA ASP A 313 -5.78 22.11 14.17
C ASP A 313 -6.64 21.19 13.30
N PHE A 314 -7.20 21.73 12.21
CA PHE A 314 -7.96 20.92 11.25
C PHE A 314 -7.09 19.81 10.65
N VAL A 315 -5.91 20.15 10.14
CA VAL A 315 -5.02 19.15 9.52
C VAL A 315 -4.60 18.13 10.57
N SER A 316 -4.12 18.56 11.74
CA SER A 316 -3.68 17.66 12.81
C SER A 316 -4.78 16.70 13.24
N LYS A 317 -5.98 17.21 13.51
CA LYS A 317 -7.14 16.39 13.88
C LYS A 317 -7.48 15.36 12.82
N ASP A 318 -7.59 15.77 11.55
CA ASP A 318 -7.97 14.87 10.46
C ASP A 318 -6.88 13.80 10.20
N VAL A 319 -5.59 14.14 10.34
CA VAL A 319 -4.50 13.17 10.28
C VAL A 319 -4.64 12.11 11.38
N VAL A 320 -4.78 12.54 12.63
CA VAL A 320 -4.80 11.65 13.80
C VAL A 320 -6.05 10.77 13.82
N GLU A 321 -7.22 11.35 13.58
CA GLU A 321 -8.49 10.64 13.71
C GLU A 321 -8.80 9.75 12.50
N ARG A 322 -8.23 10.04 11.32
CA ARG A 322 -8.63 9.37 10.07
C ARG A 322 -7.46 8.79 9.30
N ALA A 323 -6.43 9.58 8.99
CA ALA A 323 -5.32 9.10 8.16
C ALA A 323 -4.45 8.05 8.86
N VAL A 324 -4.10 8.28 10.13
CA VAL A 324 -3.28 7.35 10.93
C VAL A 324 -3.94 5.96 11.04
N PRO A 325 -5.22 5.83 11.42
CA PRO A 325 -5.89 4.53 11.44
C PRO A 325 -5.89 3.82 10.08
N ALA A 326 -6.12 4.54 8.98
CA ALA A 326 -6.11 3.95 7.64
C ALA A 326 -4.71 3.48 7.23
N GLN A 327 -3.67 4.26 7.52
CA GLN A 327 -2.27 3.90 7.29
C GLN A 327 -1.86 2.69 8.12
N GLN A 328 -2.27 2.62 9.39
CA GLN A 328 -1.96 1.47 10.25
C GLN A 328 -2.69 0.21 9.79
N PHE A 329 -3.96 0.32 9.37
CA PHE A 329 -4.75 -0.84 8.95
C PHE A 329 -4.27 -1.43 7.61
N ALA A 330 -4.05 -0.60 6.60
CA ALA A 330 -3.83 -1.08 5.25
C ALA A 330 -2.47 -0.71 4.65
N GLY A 331 -1.66 0.03 5.40
CA GLY A 331 -0.25 0.28 5.11
C GLY A 331 0.68 -0.61 5.91
N GLU A 332 0.18 -1.54 6.72
CA GLU A 332 1.00 -2.49 7.48
C GLU A 332 2.00 -3.22 6.56
N GLY A 333 3.26 -3.24 6.97
CA GLY A 333 4.37 -3.69 6.13
C GLY A 333 4.79 -2.68 5.05
N GLY A 334 4.40 -1.41 5.16
CA GLY A 334 4.87 -0.32 4.29
C GLY A 334 4.30 -0.30 2.88
N GLY A 335 3.33 -1.17 2.57
CA GLY A 335 2.69 -1.24 1.25
C GLY A 335 1.71 -0.09 0.99
N TRP A 336 1.44 0.18 -0.28
CA TRP A 336 0.45 1.17 -0.70
C TRP A 336 -0.60 0.51 -1.62
N PRO A 337 -1.81 0.23 -1.11
CA PRO A 337 -2.87 -0.43 -1.87
C PRO A 337 -3.26 0.29 -3.17
N GLU A 338 -3.29 1.63 -3.21
CA GLU A 338 -3.63 2.40 -4.42
C GLU A 338 -2.60 2.28 -5.55
N GLY A 339 -1.43 1.68 -5.27
CA GLY A 339 -0.42 1.39 -6.27
C GLY A 339 0.58 2.49 -6.50
N TYR A 340 0.88 2.78 -7.76
CA TYR A 340 1.98 3.66 -8.19
C TYR A 340 1.95 5.07 -7.57
N TYR A 341 0.76 5.54 -7.16
CA TYR A 341 0.57 6.89 -6.62
C TYR A 341 1.37 7.20 -5.36
N VAL A 342 1.83 6.19 -4.61
CA VAL A 342 2.72 6.40 -3.45
C VAL A 342 3.97 7.21 -3.80
N HIS A 343 4.44 7.10 -5.05
CA HIS A 343 5.63 7.79 -5.52
C HIS A 343 5.38 9.25 -5.91
N TYR A 344 4.12 9.70 -6.03
CA TYR A 344 3.77 11.06 -6.42
C TYR A 344 3.49 12.00 -5.25
N PHE A 345 2.83 11.53 -4.18
CA PHE A 345 2.36 12.42 -3.11
C PHE A 345 3.19 12.31 -1.81
N LEU A 346 3.76 11.13 -1.53
CA LEU A 346 4.26 10.82 -0.18
C LEU A 346 5.40 11.76 0.24
N TYR A 347 6.29 12.14 -0.68
CA TYR A 347 7.34 13.12 -0.39
C TYR A 347 6.78 14.44 0.16
N TYR A 348 5.76 14.99 -0.51
CA TYR A 348 5.12 16.23 -0.09
C TYR A 348 4.43 16.11 1.27
N TRP A 349 3.77 14.98 1.50
CA TRP A 349 3.21 14.67 2.81
C TRP A 349 4.27 14.64 3.91
N LEU A 350 5.43 14.02 3.65
CA LEU A 350 6.53 13.99 4.62
C LEU A 350 7.12 15.37 4.90
N LEU A 351 7.12 16.31 3.95
CA LEU A 351 7.54 17.70 4.21
C LEU A 351 6.66 18.36 5.28
N TYR A 352 5.35 18.13 5.23
CA TYR A 352 4.44 18.60 6.28
C TYR A 352 4.72 17.89 7.61
N CYS A 353 4.87 16.56 7.61
CA CYS A 353 5.18 15.83 8.84
C CYS A 353 6.48 16.32 9.50
N GLU A 354 7.52 16.59 8.71
CA GLU A 354 8.78 17.14 9.23
C GLU A 354 8.61 18.57 9.77
N ALA A 355 7.81 19.42 9.12
CA ALA A 355 7.48 20.74 9.64
C ALA A 355 6.73 20.65 10.98
N ALA A 356 5.70 19.80 11.09
CA ALA A 356 4.95 19.59 12.32
C ALA A 356 5.85 19.07 13.46
N ARG A 357 6.69 18.08 13.16
CA ARG A 357 7.65 17.51 14.12
C ARG A 357 8.64 18.55 14.64
N ARG A 358 9.15 19.41 13.76
CA ARG A 358 10.12 20.46 14.12
C ARG A 358 9.51 21.59 14.92
N LEU A 359 8.36 22.09 14.46
CA LEU A 359 7.77 23.33 14.95
C LEU A 359 6.92 23.12 16.19
N GLU A 360 6.23 21.99 16.26
CA GLU A 360 5.21 21.72 17.27
C GLU A 360 5.50 20.43 18.07
N GLY A 361 6.44 19.60 17.60
CA GLY A 361 6.82 18.36 18.27
C GLY A 361 5.92 17.17 17.94
N ILE A 362 5.02 17.30 16.95
CA ILE A 362 4.08 16.24 16.60
C ILE A 362 4.74 15.23 15.66
N ASP A 363 4.83 13.98 16.12
CA ASP A 363 5.46 12.88 15.40
C ASP A 363 4.42 11.94 14.80
N TYR A 364 4.00 12.22 13.56
CA TYR A 364 3.07 11.35 12.83
C TYR A 364 3.67 10.01 12.40
N TYR A 365 5.01 9.89 12.32
CA TYR A 365 5.65 8.65 11.89
C TYR A 365 5.49 7.56 12.95
N SER A 366 5.67 7.94 14.22
CA SER A 366 5.48 7.03 15.35
C SER A 366 4.02 6.70 15.62
N MET A 367 3.06 7.44 15.05
CA MET A 367 1.63 7.16 15.18
C MET A 367 1.15 6.04 14.24
N ALA A 368 1.80 5.85 13.08
CA ALA A 368 1.52 4.77 12.14
C ALA A 368 2.80 3.97 11.76
N PRO A 369 3.48 3.34 12.73
CA PRO A 369 4.78 2.71 12.52
C PRO A 369 4.72 1.52 11.56
N GLY A 370 3.57 0.82 11.48
CA GLY A 370 3.36 -0.28 10.54
C GLY A 370 3.49 0.15 9.07
N PHE A 371 3.13 1.40 8.79
CA PHE A 371 3.35 2.02 7.48
C PHE A 371 4.72 2.72 7.44
N PHE A 372 4.94 3.79 8.21
CA PHE A 372 6.13 4.63 8.06
C PHE A 372 7.44 3.92 8.40
N GLY A 373 7.45 3.00 9.37
CA GLY A 373 8.64 2.25 9.75
C GLY A 373 9.05 1.20 8.73
N GLN A 374 8.08 0.56 8.07
CA GLN A 374 8.33 -0.47 7.06
C GLN A 374 8.40 0.07 5.62
N ARG A 375 7.87 1.27 5.37
CA ARG A 375 7.83 1.92 4.05
C ARG A 375 9.20 2.00 3.36
N PRO A 376 10.33 2.29 4.03
CA PRO A 376 11.63 2.34 3.35
C PRO A 376 12.03 0.97 2.79
N VAL A 377 11.77 -0.11 3.54
CA VAL A 377 12.03 -1.49 3.12
C VAL A 377 11.10 -1.87 1.98
N ALA A 378 9.79 -1.61 2.09
CA ALA A 378 8.84 -1.85 1.01
C ALA A 378 9.28 -1.13 -0.28
N SER A 379 9.66 0.15 -0.18
CA SER A 379 10.12 0.93 -1.32
C SER A 379 11.38 0.37 -2.01
N MET A 380 12.28 -0.32 -1.30
CA MET A 380 13.41 -1.04 -1.92
C MET A 380 12.93 -2.23 -2.76
N PHE A 381 11.93 -2.95 -2.27
CA PHE A 381 11.31 -4.07 -2.98
C PHE A 381 10.44 -3.62 -4.15
N GLU A 382 9.90 -2.40 -4.10
CA GLU A 382 9.16 -1.76 -5.18
C GLU A 382 10.06 -1.12 -6.25
N CYS A 383 11.33 -1.53 -6.33
CA CYS A 383 12.27 -1.12 -7.36
C CYS A 383 12.70 -2.34 -8.18
N TYR A 384 12.62 -2.25 -9.51
CA TYR A 384 13.24 -3.25 -10.35
C TYR A 384 14.76 -3.33 -10.10
N PRO A 385 15.38 -4.52 -10.23
CA PRO A 385 16.81 -4.69 -10.05
C PRO A 385 17.68 -3.79 -10.91
N GLY A 386 17.36 -3.67 -12.21
CA GLY A 386 18.14 -2.91 -13.17
C GLY A 386 18.10 -1.40 -12.95
N ARG A 387 19.18 -0.71 -13.34
CA ARG A 387 19.29 0.75 -13.32
C ARG A 387 19.14 1.31 -14.72
N ASN A 388 18.49 2.46 -14.82
CA ASN A 388 18.33 3.20 -16.06
C ASN A 388 19.54 4.11 -16.34
N SER A 389 19.48 4.87 -17.43
CA SER A 389 20.56 5.78 -17.87
C SER A 389 20.92 6.90 -16.88
N HIS A 390 20.07 7.19 -15.90
CA HIS A 390 20.33 8.17 -14.84
C HIS A 390 20.88 7.52 -13.56
N ASN A 391 21.30 6.25 -13.64
CA ASN A 391 21.68 5.43 -12.48
C ASN A 391 20.57 5.38 -11.40
N ALA A 392 19.30 5.44 -11.83
CA ALA A 392 18.13 5.31 -10.98
C ALA A 392 17.43 3.97 -11.25
N ARG A 393 16.70 3.45 -10.27
CA ARG A 393 15.89 2.25 -10.45
C ARG A 393 14.46 2.64 -10.80
N SER A 394 13.90 1.94 -11.77
CA SER A 394 12.51 2.13 -12.19
C SER A 394 11.59 1.34 -11.27
N MET A 395 10.40 1.86 -11.04
CA MET A 395 9.41 1.27 -10.14
C MET A 395 8.37 0.52 -11.00
N PRO A 396 7.91 -0.68 -10.57
CA PRO A 396 6.82 -1.35 -11.26
C PRO A 396 5.53 -0.54 -11.10
N CYS A 397 4.66 -0.58 -12.12
CA CYS A 397 3.33 0.01 -12.02
C CYS A 397 2.31 -1.11 -11.79
N TRP A 398 1.56 -0.98 -10.70
CA TRP A 398 0.34 -1.74 -10.42
C TRP A 398 -0.73 -0.73 -10.00
N GLY A 399 -1.99 -1.05 -10.28
CA GLY A 399 -3.06 -0.06 -10.23
C GLY A 399 -2.88 1.03 -11.30
N ASP A 400 -3.62 2.13 -11.18
CA ASP A 400 -3.45 3.23 -12.14
C ASP A 400 -2.11 3.93 -11.93
N GLY A 401 -1.41 4.17 -13.02
CA GLY A 401 -0.17 4.90 -12.98
C GLY A 401 0.57 4.82 -14.30
N ARG A 402 1.71 5.50 -14.34
CA ARG A 402 2.60 5.45 -15.49
C ARG A 402 3.94 4.93 -15.04
N SER A 403 4.23 3.66 -15.35
CA SER A 403 5.62 3.21 -15.38
C SER A 403 6.31 3.89 -16.57
N GLY A 404 7.19 4.83 -16.25
CA GLY A 404 7.95 5.58 -17.25
C GLY A 404 9.18 4.84 -17.77
N GLY A 405 9.57 3.71 -17.18
CA GLY A 405 10.72 2.87 -17.59
C GLY A 405 12.11 3.48 -17.48
N GLY A 406 12.20 4.75 -17.81
CA GLY A 406 13.28 5.64 -17.49
C GLY A 406 12.97 6.48 -16.25
N TYR A 407 13.79 7.50 -16.12
CA TYR A 407 13.86 8.37 -14.98
C TYR A 407 12.75 9.45 -15.01
N GLY A 408 12.19 9.76 -13.84
CA GLY A 408 11.19 10.80 -13.62
C GLY A 408 11.25 11.34 -12.19
N GLY A 409 10.58 12.47 -11.92
CA GLY A 409 10.61 13.10 -10.59
C GLY A 409 10.06 12.21 -9.46
N ASP A 410 9.21 11.26 -9.79
CA ASP A 410 8.72 10.20 -8.91
C ASP A 410 9.84 9.30 -8.39
N THR A 411 10.84 8.97 -9.21
CA THR A 411 12.00 8.18 -8.76
C THR A 411 12.81 8.92 -7.69
N ASP A 412 12.94 10.24 -7.81
CA ASP A 412 13.64 11.08 -6.84
C ASP A 412 12.82 11.30 -5.57
N MET A 413 11.51 11.49 -5.71
CA MET A 413 10.61 11.56 -4.56
C MET A 413 10.65 10.26 -3.76
N ALA A 414 10.65 9.10 -4.43
CA ALA A 414 10.77 7.81 -3.76
C ALA A 414 12.13 7.65 -3.04
N LEU A 415 13.23 8.07 -3.67
CA LEU A 415 14.54 8.12 -3.01
C LEU A 415 14.49 9.01 -1.77
N CYS A 416 13.97 10.23 -1.87
CA CYS A 416 13.96 11.17 -0.76
C CYS A 416 13.03 10.72 0.38
N VAL A 417 11.90 10.09 0.07
CA VAL A 417 11.05 9.42 1.06
C VAL A 417 11.84 8.38 1.84
N ARG A 418 12.60 7.50 1.15
CA ARG A 418 13.45 6.51 1.82
C ARG A 418 14.48 7.17 2.72
N ARG A 419 15.12 8.26 2.28
CA ARG A 419 16.13 8.98 3.07
C ARG A 419 15.57 9.60 4.35
N ILE A 420 14.44 10.30 4.24
CA ILE A 420 13.76 10.95 5.38
C ILE A 420 13.43 9.89 6.43
N LEU A 421 12.74 8.84 6.01
CA LEU A 421 12.27 7.79 6.92
C LEU A 421 13.43 6.92 7.44
N ALA A 422 14.42 6.59 6.62
CA ALA A 422 15.59 5.82 7.05
C ALA A 422 16.38 6.53 8.13
N ARG A 423 16.56 7.86 7.99
CA ARG A 423 17.19 8.65 9.05
C ARG A 423 16.35 8.67 10.32
N PHE A 424 15.04 8.85 10.20
CA PHE A 424 14.15 8.91 11.38
C PHE A 424 14.08 7.58 12.16
N PHE A 425 14.09 6.45 11.44
CA PHE A 425 14.02 5.11 12.02
C PHE A 425 15.38 4.46 12.25
N PHE A 426 16.49 5.14 11.98
CA PHE A 426 17.83 4.53 11.99
C PHE A 426 18.16 3.84 13.31
N ASP A 427 17.92 4.51 14.43
CA ASP A 427 18.18 3.98 15.77
C ASP A 427 17.07 3.04 16.27
N LYS A 428 15.99 2.88 15.51
CA LYS A 428 14.79 2.11 15.87
C LYS A 428 14.71 0.77 15.14
N ASP A 429 15.26 0.69 13.94
CA ASP A 429 15.19 -0.50 13.08
C ASP A 429 16.54 -0.72 12.35
N PRO A 430 17.26 -1.83 12.63
CA PRO A 430 18.52 -2.14 11.96
C PRO A 430 18.38 -2.28 10.43
N MET A 431 17.17 -2.48 9.92
CA MET A 431 16.90 -2.55 8.49
C MET A 431 17.27 -1.25 7.76
N MET A 432 17.29 -0.11 8.46
CA MET A 432 17.67 1.18 7.87
C MET A 432 19.13 1.22 7.41
N GLY A 433 20.01 0.39 7.97
CA GLY A 433 21.37 0.23 7.45
C GLY A 433 21.39 -0.36 6.04
N TYR A 434 20.50 -1.30 5.73
CA TYR A 434 20.38 -1.86 4.37
C TYR A 434 19.71 -0.85 3.42
N VAL A 435 18.74 -0.07 3.91
CA VAL A 435 18.14 1.03 3.14
C VAL A 435 19.19 2.06 2.75
N ALA A 436 20.06 2.47 3.70
CA ALA A 436 21.16 3.38 3.43
C ALA A 436 22.13 2.80 2.39
N ALA A 437 22.45 1.50 2.47
CA ALA A 437 23.27 0.82 1.47
C ALA A 437 22.64 0.85 0.07
N PHE A 438 21.34 0.58 -0.02
CA PHE A 438 20.59 0.61 -1.28
C PHE A 438 20.52 2.02 -1.89
N ASN A 439 20.25 3.04 -1.06
CA ASN A 439 20.23 4.42 -1.50
C ASN A 439 21.59 4.89 -2.03
N ARG A 440 22.71 4.38 -1.49
CA ARG A 440 24.07 4.70 -1.96
C ARG A 440 24.37 4.18 -3.36
N GLU A 441 23.69 3.15 -3.82
CA GLU A 441 23.83 2.65 -5.19
C GLU A 441 23.15 3.56 -6.23
N THR A 442 22.19 4.38 -5.78
CA THR A 442 21.47 5.37 -6.58
C THR A 442 21.45 6.74 -5.85
N PRO A 443 22.63 7.38 -5.63
CA PRO A 443 22.82 8.36 -4.57
C PRO A 443 22.42 9.80 -4.92
N SER A 444 21.97 10.07 -6.14
CA SER A 444 21.61 11.43 -6.55
C SER A 444 20.27 11.42 -7.29
N PRO A 445 19.41 12.41 -7.00
CA PRO A 445 18.36 12.84 -7.88
C PRO A 445 18.88 12.95 -9.31
N GLY A 446 18.20 12.31 -10.25
CA GLY A 446 18.65 12.23 -11.64
C GLY A 446 18.51 13.55 -12.40
N ALA A 447 17.62 14.45 -11.99
CA ALA A 447 17.41 15.76 -12.59
C ALA A 447 17.96 16.87 -11.69
N ALA A 448 18.69 17.78 -12.32
CA ALA A 448 19.31 18.92 -11.65
C ALA A 448 18.28 19.77 -10.88
N ASP A 449 17.05 19.90 -11.39
CA ASP A 449 15.96 20.65 -10.76
C ASP A 449 15.62 20.14 -9.35
N TYR A 450 15.85 18.86 -9.03
CA TYR A 450 15.56 18.28 -7.71
C TYR A 450 16.74 18.35 -6.72
N SER A 451 17.80 19.09 -7.03
CA SER A 451 19.00 19.21 -6.17
C SER A 451 18.71 19.73 -4.76
N TYR A 452 17.60 20.47 -4.56
CA TYR A 452 17.18 20.90 -3.23
C TYR A 452 16.85 19.73 -2.29
N MET A 453 16.38 18.61 -2.84
CA MET A 453 16.06 17.43 -2.04
C MET A 453 17.31 16.80 -1.42
N ASP A 454 18.44 16.78 -2.14
CA ASP A 454 19.73 16.36 -1.55
C ASP A 454 20.17 17.33 -0.47
N PHE A 455 20.07 18.64 -0.75
CA PHE A 455 20.46 19.65 0.21
C PHE A 455 19.72 19.46 1.54
N LEU A 456 18.42 19.13 1.51
CA LEU A 456 17.61 18.88 2.69
C LEU A 456 17.76 17.47 3.28
N TRP A 457 17.88 16.42 2.47
CA TRP A 457 17.63 15.04 2.90
C TRP A 457 18.76 14.04 2.64
N ASP A 458 19.91 14.44 2.09
CA ASP A 458 21.00 13.50 1.80
C ASP A 458 21.42 12.66 3.03
N ASP A 459 21.42 11.35 2.89
CA ASP A 459 21.68 10.35 3.92
C ASP A 459 23.06 9.69 3.80
N ALA A 460 23.97 10.31 3.04
CA ALA A 460 25.32 9.78 2.79
C ALA A 460 26.10 9.41 4.07
N ASP A 461 25.81 10.06 5.20
CA ASP A 461 26.43 9.83 6.51
C ASP A 461 25.81 8.70 7.34
N LEU A 462 24.64 8.16 6.96
CA LEU A 462 24.05 7.02 7.67
C LEU A 462 24.90 5.75 7.47
N PRO A 463 25.30 5.03 8.52
CA PRO A 463 26.00 3.77 8.36
C PRO A 463 25.23 2.77 7.49
N ALA A 464 25.92 2.11 6.56
CA ALA A 464 25.33 1.13 5.66
C ALA A 464 25.64 -0.30 6.11
N ALA A 465 24.65 -1.18 5.99
CA ALA A 465 24.78 -2.62 6.17
C ALA A 465 24.94 -3.34 4.81
N PRO A 466 25.60 -4.49 4.74
CA PRO A 466 25.91 -5.14 3.47
C PRO A 466 24.65 -5.78 2.85
N LEU A 467 24.29 -5.37 1.62
CA LEU A 467 23.05 -5.80 0.96
C LEU A 467 22.94 -7.32 0.72
N ASP A 468 24.04 -8.07 0.74
CA ASP A 468 24.01 -9.54 0.61
C ASP A 468 23.42 -10.26 1.83
N ARG A 469 23.32 -9.57 2.99
CA ARG A 469 22.65 -10.06 4.21
C ARG A 469 21.21 -9.57 4.36
N MET A 470 20.77 -8.70 3.47
CA MET A 470 19.39 -8.20 3.47
C MET A 470 18.44 -9.32 3.04
N LYS A 471 17.27 -9.40 3.69
CA LYS A 471 16.21 -10.36 3.31
C LYS A 471 15.86 -10.23 1.82
N LEU A 472 15.42 -11.35 1.23
CA LEU A 472 15.16 -11.46 -0.20
C LEU A 472 13.67 -11.49 -0.54
N ALA A 473 12.78 -11.42 0.44
CA ALA A 473 11.36 -11.20 0.24
C ALA A 473 10.78 -10.23 1.28
N HIS A 474 9.61 -9.69 0.96
CA HIS A 474 8.86 -8.81 1.84
C HIS A 474 7.36 -8.94 1.59
N HIS A 475 6.61 -9.16 2.66
CA HIS A 475 5.16 -9.18 2.65
C HIS A 475 4.63 -7.90 3.30
N ALA A 476 4.04 -7.01 2.48
CA ALA A 476 3.28 -5.88 2.97
C ALA A 476 1.84 -6.33 3.22
N THR A 477 1.60 -6.83 4.43
CA THR A 477 0.36 -7.51 4.85
C THR A 477 -0.87 -6.62 4.73
N GLY A 478 -0.75 -5.32 5.00
CA GLY A 478 -1.86 -4.37 4.89
C GLY A 478 -2.40 -4.25 3.46
N ALA A 479 -1.50 -4.26 2.48
CA ALA A 479 -1.84 -4.20 1.05
C ALA A 479 -2.07 -5.59 0.43
N GLY A 480 -1.63 -6.67 1.09
CA GLY A 480 -1.64 -8.02 0.53
C GLY A 480 -0.63 -8.18 -0.61
N HIS A 481 0.53 -7.52 -0.50
CA HIS A 481 1.57 -7.51 -1.52
C HIS A 481 2.77 -8.35 -1.07
N VAL A 482 3.22 -9.27 -1.92
CA VAL A 482 4.42 -10.07 -1.72
C VAL A 482 5.43 -9.74 -2.81
N TYR A 483 6.61 -9.28 -2.39
CA TYR A 483 7.75 -9.01 -3.25
C TYR A 483 8.84 -10.03 -2.96
N ALA A 484 9.51 -10.56 -3.98
CA ALA A 484 10.69 -11.38 -3.78
C ALA A 484 11.74 -11.16 -4.87
N ARG A 485 13.00 -11.39 -4.51
CA ARG A 485 14.18 -11.23 -5.37
C ARG A 485 15.13 -12.40 -5.22
N SER A 486 15.91 -12.71 -6.25
CA SER A 486 16.98 -13.72 -6.13
C SER A 486 18.27 -13.16 -5.52
N SER A 487 18.50 -11.85 -5.63
CA SER A 487 19.55 -11.12 -4.92
C SER A 487 19.27 -9.60 -4.96
N TRP A 488 20.14 -8.82 -4.33
CA TRP A 488 20.14 -7.35 -4.44
C TRP A 488 20.98 -6.81 -5.60
N LYS A 489 21.58 -7.69 -6.43
CA LYS A 489 22.31 -7.30 -7.63
C LYS A 489 21.36 -6.87 -8.75
N ASP A 490 21.89 -6.14 -9.73
CA ASP A 490 21.12 -5.60 -10.85
C ASP A 490 20.63 -6.67 -11.85
N ASP A 491 21.22 -7.88 -11.82
CA ASP A 491 20.83 -9.04 -12.64
C ASP A 491 19.86 -10.00 -11.93
N ALA A 492 19.37 -9.61 -10.75
CA ALA A 492 18.40 -10.41 -10.01
C ALA A 492 17.10 -10.62 -10.78
N THR A 493 16.48 -11.76 -10.51
CA THR A 493 15.08 -11.99 -10.82
C THR A 493 14.27 -11.33 -9.72
N TRP A 494 13.24 -10.60 -10.11
CA TRP A 494 12.30 -9.95 -9.21
C TRP A 494 10.90 -10.43 -9.56
N VAL A 495 10.13 -10.76 -8.53
CA VAL A 495 8.73 -11.17 -8.66
C VAL A 495 7.86 -10.38 -7.70
N PHE A 496 6.62 -10.17 -8.13
CA PHE A 496 5.57 -9.57 -7.33
C PHE A 496 4.32 -10.44 -7.42
N PHE A 497 3.62 -10.58 -6.31
CA PHE A 497 2.35 -11.29 -6.20
C PHE A 497 1.43 -10.50 -5.28
N LYS A 498 0.14 -10.39 -5.62
CA LYS A 498 -0.82 -9.65 -4.79
C LYS A 498 -2.15 -10.36 -4.62
N ALA A 499 -2.67 -10.31 -3.40
CA ALA A 499 -4.04 -10.65 -3.06
C ALA A 499 -4.40 -9.96 -1.73
N GLY A 500 -5.36 -9.06 -1.76
CA GLY A 500 -5.70 -8.26 -0.60
C GLY A 500 -7.03 -7.53 -0.73
N ARG A 501 -7.19 -6.53 0.13
CA ARG A 501 -8.43 -5.75 0.23
C ARG A 501 -8.54 -4.73 -0.90
N ARG A 502 -9.78 -4.38 -1.25
CA ARG A 502 -10.09 -3.23 -2.11
C ARG A 502 -10.52 -2.03 -1.27
N LEU A 503 -9.66 -1.01 -1.22
CA LEU A 503 -9.78 0.16 -0.35
C LEU A 503 -9.65 1.49 -1.10
N ALA A 504 -9.03 1.51 -2.29
CA ALA A 504 -8.64 2.73 -2.98
C ALA A 504 -9.13 2.79 -4.44
N GLY A 505 -9.24 4.01 -4.97
CA GLY A 505 -9.89 4.26 -6.27
C GLY A 505 -9.06 3.77 -7.47
N HIS A 506 -7.74 3.96 -7.42
CA HIS A 506 -6.82 3.54 -8.47
C HIS A 506 -6.41 2.06 -8.38
N GLN A 507 -6.95 1.28 -7.44
CA GLN A 507 -6.79 -0.18 -7.45
C GLN A 507 -7.52 -0.83 -8.62
N HIS A 508 -6.94 -1.91 -9.15
CA HIS A 508 -7.54 -2.74 -10.19
C HIS A 508 -8.27 -3.97 -9.61
N LEU A 509 -8.91 -4.75 -10.49
CA LEU A 509 -9.57 -6.02 -10.19
C LEU A 509 -8.62 -7.17 -10.53
N ASP A 510 -7.53 -7.27 -9.76
CA ASP A 510 -6.31 -7.99 -10.07
C ASP A 510 -5.85 -8.94 -8.95
N MET A 511 -6.78 -9.46 -8.14
CA MET A 511 -6.44 -10.36 -7.03
C MET A 511 -5.91 -11.70 -7.55
N GLY A 512 -4.72 -12.09 -7.09
CA GLY A 512 -3.96 -13.23 -7.61
C GLY A 512 -2.99 -12.87 -8.74
N HIS A 513 -2.89 -11.60 -9.15
CA HIS A 513 -1.92 -11.17 -10.16
C HIS A 513 -0.48 -11.42 -9.69
N PHE A 514 0.39 -11.80 -10.63
CA PHE A 514 1.83 -11.82 -10.45
C PHE A 514 2.58 -11.15 -11.59
N SER A 515 3.75 -10.57 -11.30
CA SER A 515 4.68 -9.98 -12.26
C SER A 515 6.08 -10.59 -12.11
N ILE A 516 6.82 -10.64 -13.21
CA ILE A 516 8.17 -11.21 -13.28
C ILE A 516 9.08 -10.28 -14.08
N TYR A 517 10.21 -9.91 -13.48
CA TYR A 517 11.29 -9.14 -14.09
C TYR A 517 12.60 -9.93 -14.02
N LYS A 518 13.34 -9.97 -15.15
CA LYS A 518 14.72 -10.45 -15.22
C LYS A 518 15.39 -9.75 -16.40
N HIS A 519 16.32 -8.84 -16.12
CA HIS A 519 16.94 -7.89 -17.08
C HIS A 519 15.98 -6.92 -17.78
N ALA A 520 14.71 -7.28 -17.94
CA ALA A 520 13.60 -6.44 -18.36
C ALA A 520 12.29 -7.01 -17.78
N VAL A 521 11.19 -6.30 -17.96
CA VAL A 521 9.84 -6.79 -17.63
C VAL A 521 9.49 -7.95 -18.57
N LEU A 522 9.18 -9.12 -18.03
CA LEU A 522 8.86 -10.34 -18.79
C LEU A 522 7.39 -10.69 -18.74
N ALA A 523 6.81 -10.67 -17.54
CA ALA A 523 5.38 -10.79 -17.30
C ALA A 523 4.93 -9.63 -16.42
N SER A 524 3.91 -8.90 -16.83
CA SER A 524 3.46 -7.71 -16.09
C SER A 524 1.96 -7.50 -16.20
N ASP A 525 1.50 -6.48 -15.49
CA ASP A 525 0.21 -5.84 -15.70
C ASP A 525 0.11 -5.25 -17.12
N SER A 526 -0.98 -5.53 -17.83
CA SER A 526 -1.23 -5.08 -19.21
C SER A 526 -2.13 -3.84 -19.24
N GLY A 527 -2.16 -3.17 -20.40
CA GLY A 527 -2.88 -1.91 -20.57
C GLY A 527 -2.08 -0.68 -20.16
N GLU A 528 -2.64 0.49 -20.44
CA GLU A 528 -1.96 1.78 -20.30
C GLU A 528 -2.91 2.81 -19.68
N TYR A 529 -2.47 3.45 -18.61
CA TYR A 529 -3.25 4.52 -17.99
C TYR A 529 -3.24 5.79 -18.86
N ALA A 530 -4.40 6.12 -19.44
CA ALA A 530 -4.61 7.34 -20.21
C ALA A 530 -5.52 8.34 -19.46
N THR A 531 -6.68 7.87 -18.99
CA THR A 531 -7.63 8.64 -18.20
C THR A 531 -8.27 7.75 -17.14
N PHE A 532 -8.97 8.31 -16.17
CA PHE A 532 -9.53 7.53 -15.06
C PHE A 532 -10.68 6.60 -15.47
N ASP A 533 -11.48 7.00 -16.46
CA ASP A 533 -12.78 6.40 -16.72
C ASP A 533 -13.11 6.21 -18.22
N ASP A 534 -12.13 6.28 -19.12
CA ASP A 534 -12.37 5.96 -20.53
C ASP A 534 -12.70 4.47 -20.75
N SER A 535 -13.08 4.15 -21.99
CA SER A 535 -13.43 2.78 -22.37
C SER A 535 -12.31 1.78 -22.10
N HIS A 536 -11.05 2.15 -22.34
CA HIS A 536 -9.91 1.29 -22.03
C HIS A 536 -9.80 1.01 -20.54
N SER A 537 -9.94 2.05 -19.72
CA SER A 537 -9.83 1.96 -18.27
C SER A 537 -10.90 1.06 -17.67
N ILE A 538 -12.16 1.24 -18.08
CA ILE A 538 -13.32 0.50 -17.55
C ILE A 538 -13.39 -0.94 -18.08
N ASN A 539 -12.97 -1.19 -19.32
CA ASN A 539 -13.19 -2.49 -19.97
C ASN A 539 -11.93 -3.36 -20.05
N TYR A 540 -10.73 -2.78 -19.97
CA TYR A 540 -9.50 -3.56 -20.09
C TYR A 540 -8.54 -3.32 -18.92
N TYR A 541 -8.01 -2.10 -18.80
CA TYR A 541 -6.86 -1.81 -17.95
C TYR A 541 -7.06 -2.18 -16.49
N MET A 542 -8.19 -1.79 -15.88
CA MET A 542 -8.44 -2.09 -14.46
C MET A 542 -9.06 -3.47 -14.22
N ARG A 543 -9.25 -4.26 -15.29
CA ARG A 543 -10.07 -5.48 -15.33
C ARG A 543 -9.18 -6.71 -15.37
N THR A 544 -9.69 -7.83 -14.85
CA THR A 544 -8.93 -9.07 -14.69
C THR A 544 -8.30 -9.58 -15.99
N ILE A 545 -8.92 -9.33 -17.15
CA ILE A 545 -8.36 -9.63 -18.48
C ILE A 545 -7.01 -8.96 -18.80
N ALA A 546 -6.64 -7.89 -18.09
CA ALA A 546 -5.34 -7.24 -18.24
C ALA A 546 -4.25 -7.82 -17.33
N HIS A 547 -4.59 -8.80 -16.49
CA HIS A 547 -3.73 -9.27 -15.42
C HIS A 547 -3.45 -10.77 -15.54
N ASN A 548 -2.27 -11.20 -15.08
CA ASN A 548 -1.90 -12.63 -14.98
C ASN A 548 -2.75 -13.37 -13.93
N CYS A 549 -4.02 -13.62 -14.25
CA CYS A 549 -5.08 -14.07 -13.35
C CYS A 549 -5.89 -15.21 -13.99
N ILE A 550 -7.00 -15.59 -13.34
CA ILE A 550 -8.00 -16.52 -13.86
C ILE A 550 -9.25 -15.75 -14.29
N LEU A 551 -9.87 -16.15 -15.40
CA LEU A 551 -11.22 -15.76 -15.79
C LEU A 551 -12.16 -16.93 -15.56
N VAL A 552 -13.39 -16.65 -15.11
CA VAL A 552 -14.51 -17.59 -15.07
C VAL A 552 -15.69 -16.91 -15.72
N PHE A 553 -16.04 -17.36 -16.91
CA PHE A 553 -17.01 -16.67 -17.74
C PHE A 553 -18.45 -17.16 -17.49
N ASP A 554 -19.24 -16.29 -16.87
CA ASP A 554 -20.70 -16.43 -16.78
C ASP A 554 -21.37 -15.52 -17.82
N PRO A 555 -22.06 -16.07 -18.84
CA PRO A 555 -22.73 -15.27 -19.88
C PRO A 555 -23.84 -14.35 -19.36
N ALA A 556 -24.40 -14.61 -18.18
CA ALA A 556 -25.44 -13.78 -17.59
C ALA A 556 -24.88 -12.67 -16.68
N GLU A 557 -23.59 -12.70 -16.36
CA GLU A 557 -22.98 -11.70 -15.48
C GLU A 557 -22.92 -10.31 -16.16
N THR A 558 -23.28 -9.28 -15.41
CA THR A 558 -23.27 -7.89 -15.88
C THR A 558 -22.44 -7.01 -14.95
N PHE A 559 -21.75 -6.03 -15.53
CA PHE A 559 -20.89 -5.11 -14.80
C PHE A 559 -21.48 -3.71 -14.84
N ARG A 560 -22.28 -3.38 -13.82
CA ARG A 560 -23.04 -2.13 -13.76
C ARG A 560 -22.42 -1.14 -12.78
N ASN A 561 -22.56 0.15 -13.10
CA ASN A 561 -22.15 1.26 -12.25
C ASN A 561 -20.72 1.09 -11.70
N MET A 562 -19.78 0.66 -12.56
CA MET A 562 -18.38 0.53 -12.20
C MET A 562 -17.77 1.90 -11.88
N ARG A 563 -16.43 1.99 -11.80
CA ARG A 563 -15.68 3.23 -11.58
C ARG A 563 -16.32 4.44 -12.30
N SER A 564 -16.67 5.46 -11.51
CA SER A 564 -17.35 6.69 -11.98
C SER A 564 -18.76 6.48 -12.53
N GLY A 565 -19.46 5.41 -12.14
CA GLY A 565 -20.82 5.08 -12.54
C GLY A 565 -20.95 4.54 -13.97
N LYS A 566 -19.86 4.14 -14.62
CA LYS A 566 -19.88 3.62 -16.00
C LYS A 566 -20.08 2.11 -16.03
N ASP A 567 -20.83 1.61 -16.99
CA ASP A 567 -20.98 0.17 -17.20
C ASP A 567 -19.78 -0.40 -17.96
N GLY A 568 -19.45 -1.66 -17.66
CA GLY A 568 -18.36 -2.38 -18.31
C GLY A 568 -18.85 -3.62 -19.05
N ASP A 569 -18.06 -4.04 -20.02
CA ASP A 569 -18.25 -5.31 -20.71
C ASP A 569 -17.79 -6.48 -19.83
N ASN A 570 -18.37 -7.66 -20.06
CA ASN A 570 -18.09 -8.86 -19.28
C ASN A 570 -16.83 -9.54 -19.82
N ASP A 571 -15.73 -9.44 -19.07
CA ASP A 571 -14.45 -10.07 -19.36
C ASP A 571 -14.31 -11.47 -18.73
N GLY A 572 -15.31 -11.93 -17.98
CA GLY A 572 -15.23 -13.14 -17.14
C GLY A 572 -14.40 -12.94 -15.87
N GLY A 573 -13.99 -11.71 -15.57
CA GLY A 573 -13.07 -11.37 -14.50
C GLY A 573 -13.69 -11.26 -13.12
N GLN A 574 -12.93 -10.69 -12.21
CA GLN A 574 -13.32 -10.34 -10.85
C GLN A 574 -14.43 -9.30 -10.85
N ALA A 575 -15.27 -9.33 -9.81
CA ALA A 575 -16.39 -8.43 -9.61
C ALA A 575 -16.18 -7.62 -8.33
N TYR A 576 -16.66 -6.38 -8.34
CA TYR A 576 -16.70 -5.55 -7.15
C TYR A 576 -17.98 -4.74 -7.14
N GLN A 577 -18.54 -4.54 -5.94
CA GLN A 577 -19.72 -3.71 -5.77
C GLN A 577 -19.32 -2.25 -5.57
N TRP A 578 -19.40 -1.47 -6.64
CA TRP A 578 -18.95 -0.07 -6.70
C TRP A 578 -19.91 0.93 -6.06
N THR A 579 -21.19 0.59 -5.90
CA THR A 579 -22.23 1.49 -5.37
C THR A 579 -23.03 0.89 -4.20
N GLY A 580 -23.68 1.76 -3.43
CA GLY A 580 -24.76 1.39 -2.50
C GLY A 580 -24.44 1.34 -1.00
N THR A 581 -23.27 1.81 -0.52
CA THR A 581 -22.92 1.71 0.93
C THR A 581 -21.85 2.69 1.43
N SER A 582 -22.13 4.00 1.37
CA SER A 582 -21.23 5.09 1.85
C SER A 582 -19.79 5.13 1.27
N MET A 583 -19.39 4.13 0.48
CA MET A 583 -18.21 4.11 -0.38
C MET A 583 -18.33 5.16 -1.47
N ALA A 584 -17.20 5.73 -1.90
CA ALA A 584 -17.17 6.66 -3.01
C ALA A 584 -17.51 5.97 -4.34
N PRO A 585 -17.98 6.72 -5.36
CA PRO A 585 -18.26 6.19 -6.71
C PRO A 585 -17.05 5.56 -7.42
N ASN A 586 -15.83 5.79 -6.93
CA ASN A 586 -14.61 5.15 -7.41
C ASN A 586 -14.25 3.87 -6.62
N GLY A 587 -15.08 3.45 -5.67
CA GLY A 587 -14.86 2.28 -4.82
C GLY A 587 -13.90 2.51 -3.65
N SER A 588 -13.47 3.74 -3.37
CA SER A 588 -12.61 4.06 -2.22
C SER A 588 -13.40 4.23 -0.92
N ALA A 589 -12.79 3.84 0.20
CA ALA A 589 -13.34 4.08 1.53
C ALA A 589 -12.95 5.48 2.04
N ARG A 590 -13.88 6.17 2.71
CA ARG A 590 -13.62 7.52 3.22
C ARG A 590 -12.76 7.54 4.48
N ASP A 591 -12.98 6.59 5.38
CA ASP A 591 -12.26 6.38 6.64
C ASP A 591 -12.60 5.00 7.22
N MET A 592 -11.98 4.64 8.36
CA MET A 592 -12.12 3.31 8.96
C MET A 592 -13.56 2.93 9.27
N ARG A 593 -14.43 3.89 9.61
CA ARG A 593 -15.85 3.60 9.90
C ARG A 593 -16.57 3.05 8.67
N VAL A 594 -16.24 3.60 7.49
CA VAL A 594 -16.77 3.09 6.22
C VAL A 594 -16.24 1.69 5.93
N VAL A 595 -14.95 1.42 6.20
CA VAL A 595 -14.38 0.07 6.05
C VAL A 595 -15.04 -0.94 6.97
N GLU A 596 -15.22 -0.60 8.25
CA GLU A 596 -15.84 -1.46 9.25
C GLU A 596 -17.29 -1.79 8.89
N ALA A 597 -18.07 -0.79 8.45
CA ALA A 597 -19.43 -1.00 7.98
C ALA A 597 -19.53 -1.84 6.69
N ASN A 598 -18.42 -2.02 5.97
CA ASN A 598 -18.37 -2.66 4.65
C ASN A 598 -17.37 -3.81 4.56
N ARG A 599 -16.97 -4.45 5.67
CA ARG A 599 -15.93 -5.50 5.68
C ARG A 599 -16.14 -6.59 4.62
N ASN A 600 -17.36 -7.10 4.51
CA ASN A 600 -17.72 -8.12 3.52
C ASN A 600 -17.54 -7.68 2.05
N ARG A 601 -17.48 -6.37 1.77
CA ARG A 601 -17.28 -5.82 0.43
C ARG A 601 -15.82 -5.51 0.13
N VAL A 602 -15.05 -5.09 1.13
CA VAL A 602 -13.64 -4.69 0.95
C VAL A 602 -12.68 -5.87 1.11
N ASP A 603 -13.03 -6.87 1.93
CA ASP A 603 -12.26 -8.09 2.16
C ASP A 603 -12.51 -9.10 1.02
N ILE A 604 -11.98 -8.79 -0.17
CA ILE A 604 -12.22 -9.57 -1.41
C ILE A 604 -11.18 -10.66 -1.69
N ALA A 605 -9.99 -10.56 -1.10
CA ALA A 605 -8.95 -11.57 -1.22
C ALA A 605 -7.96 -11.45 -0.05
N GLU A 606 -7.20 -12.53 0.19
CA GLU A 606 -6.23 -12.60 1.27
C GLU A 606 -5.06 -13.53 0.92
N ILE A 607 -3.85 -13.15 1.32
CA ILE A 607 -2.71 -14.06 1.41
C ILE A 607 -2.93 -14.94 2.64
N ILE A 608 -3.33 -16.20 2.41
CA ILE A 608 -3.67 -17.16 3.47
C ILE A 608 -2.46 -17.99 3.92
N ALA A 609 -1.37 -18.00 3.15
CA ALA A 609 -0.09 -18.59 3.57
C ALA A 609 1.10 -17.82 2.99
N TYR A 610 2.19 -17.70 3.75
CA TYR A 610 3.42 -17.03 3.32
C TYR A 610 4.64 -17.60 4.04
N GLU A 611 5.70 -17.89 3.30
CA GLU A 611 7.00 -18.35 3.79
C GLU A 611 8.12 -17.83 2.88
N ASP A 612 9.22 -17.37 3.50
CA ASP A 612 10.46 -17.05 2.79
C ASP A 612 11.62 -17.84 3.41
N THR A 613 12.38 -18.50 2.55
CA THR A 613 13.61 -19.24 2.89
C THR A 613 14.73 -18.78 1.95
N PRO A 614 16.01 -19.09 2.21
CA PRO A 614 17.08 -18.80 1.25
C PRO A 614 16.86 -19.43 -0.13
N LEU A 615 16.17 -20.57 -0.22
CA LEU A 615 15.92 -21.29 -1.47
C LEU A 615 14.70 -20.76 -2.21
N TYR A 616 13.63 -20.41 -1.51
CA TYR A 616 12.36 -20.07 -2.15
C TYR A 616 11.51 -19.07 -1.35
N THR A 617 10.58 -18.41 -2.04
CA THR A 617 9.46 -17.69 -1.44
C THR A 617 8.16 -18.33 -1.89
N TYR A 618 7.28 -18.65 -0.95
CA TYR A 618 5.97 -19.24 -1.19
C TYR A 618 4.87 -18.33 -0.65
N ALA A 619 3.81 -18.16 -1.43
CA ALA A 619 2.57 -17.55 -0.99
C ALA A 619 1.37 -18.32 -1.53
N ALA A 620 0.31 -18.43 -0.74
CA ALA A 620 -0.99 -18.88 -1.22
C ALA A 620 -2.05 -17.81 -0.94
N ALA A 621 -2.95 -17.61 -1.89
CA ALA A 621 -4.02 -16.63 -1.80
C ALA A 621 -5.39 -17.27 -2.00
N ASP A 622 -6.35 -16.89 -1.15
CA ASP A 622 -7.77 -17.08 -1.44
C ASP A 622 -8.29 -15.84 -2.18
N CYS A 623 -8.69 -16.06 -3.43
CA CYS A 623 -9.23 -15.02 -4.31
C CYS A 623 -10.73 -15.23 -4.59
N THR A 624 -11.40 -16.12 -3.86
CA THR A 624 -12.80 -16.53 -4.11
C THR A 624 -13.74 -15.33 -4.08
N LYS A 625 -13.62 -14.47 -3.06
CA LYS A 625 -14.48 -13.29 -2.85
C LYS A 625 -14.22 -12.15 -3.83
N ALA A 626 -13.18 -12.24 -4.65
CA ALA A 626 -12.92 -11.28 -5.72
C ALA A 626 -13.83 -11.52 -6.93
N TYR A 627 -14.53 -12.65 -7.01
CA TYR A 627 -15.47 -12.97 -8.09
C TYR A 627 -16.91 -12.95 -7.56
N SER A 628 -17.88 -12.81 -8.48
CA SER A 628 -19.29 -12.95 -8.09
C SER A 628 -19.56 -14.31 -7.46
N SER A 629 -20.27 -14.32 -6.33
CA SER A 629 -20.71 -15.54 -5.66
C SER A 629 -21.69 -16.38 -6.49
N SER A 630 -22.28 -15.80 -7.55
CA SER A 630 -23.11 -16.52 -8.52
C SER A 630 -22.30 -17.45 -9.44
N LYS A 631 -21.01 -17.17 -9.64
CA LYS A 631 -20.16 -17.93 -10.57
C LYS A 631 -18.99 -18.67 -9.92
N MET A 632 -18.42 -18.12 -8.86
CA MET A 632 -17.27 -18.71 -8.18
C MET A 632 -17.70 -19.47 -6.93
N GLN A 633 -17.22 -20.71 -6.79
CA GLN A 633 -17.40 -21.52 -5.59
C GLN A 633 -16.14 -21.46 -4.71
N HIS A 634 -14.96 -21.60 -5.31
CA HIS A 634 -13.68 -21.59 -4.59
C HIS A 634 -12.52 -21.30 -5.54
N TYR A 635 -11.59 -20.44 -5.14
CA TYR A 635 -10.37 -20.17 -5.89
C TYR A 635 -9.19 -19.91 -4.97
N VAL A 636 -8.22 -20.83 -4.99
CA VAL A 636 -6.93 -20.66 -4.32
C VAL A 636 -5.81 -20.71 -5.35
N ARG A 637 -4.90 -19.74 -5.26
CA ARG A 637 -3.66 -19.67 -6.05
C ARG A 637 -2.45 -19.89 -5.15
N HIS A 638 -1.61 -20.83 -5.52
CA HIS A 638 -0.29 -21.05 -4.94
C HIS A 638 0.76 -20.44 -5.88
N PHE A 639 1.60 -19.57 -5.33
CA PHE A 639 2.69 -18.90 -6.03
C PHE A 639 4.01 -19.25 -5.33
N LEU A 640 4.89 -19.98 -6.02
CA LEU A 640 6.19 -20.40 -5.50
C LEU A 640 7.30 -19.88 -6.40
N PHE A 641 8.17 -19.02 -5.85
CA PHE A 641 9.39 -18.58 -6.50
C PHE A 641 10.60 -19.33 -5.91
N ILE A 642 11.20 -20.22 -6.70
CA ILE A 642 12.45 -20.92 -6.36
C ILE A 642 13.61 -20.11 -6.95
N ARG A 643 14.50 -19.65 -6.08
CA ARG A 643 15.66 -18.85 -6.46
C ARG A 643 16.66 -19.70 -7.26
N PRO A 644 17.37 -19.12 -8.24
CA PRO A 644 17.27 -17.72 -8.63
C PRO A 644 16.16 -17.39 -9.63
N ASP A 645 15.64 -18.35 -10.41
CA ASP A 645 15.05 -18.04 -11.71
C ASP A 645 13.75 -18.81 -12.04
N ASN A 646 13.16 -19.52 -11.08
CA ASN A 646 12.04 -20.44 -11.33
C ASN A 646 10.77 -20.01 -10.59
N VAL A 647 9.63 -20.02 -11.27
CA VAL A 647 8.31 -19.77 -10.67
C VAL A 647 7.39 -20.96 -10.97
N VAL A 648 6.61 -21.39 -9.97
CA VAL A 648 5.53 -22.36 -10.14
C VAL A 648 4.24 -21.71 -9.69
N VAL A 649 3.23 -21.78 -10.55
CA VAL A 649 1.87 -21.30 -10.26
C VAL A 649 0.92 -22.47 -10.31
N PHE A 650 0.20 -22.70 -9.23
CA PHE A 650 -0.84 -23.72 -9.15
C PHE A 650 -2.15 -23.09 -8.70
N ASP A 651 -3.21 -23.28 -9.50
CA ASP A 651 -4.54 -22.76 -9.24
C ASP A 651 -5.52 -23.91 -9.04
N TYR A 652 -6.27 -23.86 -7.94
CA TYR A 652 -7.47 -24.67 -7.72
C TYR A 652 -8.68 -23.79 -7.98
N VAL A 653 -9.46 -24.06 -9.04
CA VAL A 653 -10.58 -23.21 -9.47
C VAL A 653 -11.88 -24.01 -9.56
N ALA A 654 -12.77 -23.80 -8.61
CA ALA A 654 -14.12 -24.34 -8.61
C ALA A 654 -15.14 -23.26 -8.99
N ALA A 655 -15.79 -23.43 -10.15
CA ALA A 655 -16.94 -22.65 -10.58
C ALA A 655 -18.26 -23.29 -10.10
N LYS A 656 -19.30 -22.48 -9.98
CA LYS A 656 -20.66 -22.94 -9.63
C LYS A 656 -21.29 -23.83 -10.69
N ARG A 657 -20.87 -23.68 -11.95
CA ARG A 657 -21.37 -24.45 -13.08
C ARG A 657 -20.22 -24.96 -13.94
N PRO A 658 -20.34 -26.18 -14.49
CA PRO A 658 -19.29 -26.76 -15.32
C PRO A 658 -19.12 -26.08 -16.68
N ASP A 659 -20.16 -25.43 -17.19
CA ASP A 659 -20.16 -24.75 -18.49
C ASP A 659 -19.60 -23.32 -18.45
N PHE A 660 -19.25 -22.80 -17.26
CA PHE A 660 -18.50 -21.57 -17.15
C PHE A 660 -17.05 -21.80 -17.56
N GLU A 661 -16.68 -21.25 -18.73
CA GLU A 661 -15.33 -21.37 -19.26
C GLU A 661 -14.32 -20.72 -18.31
N LYS A 662 -13.26 -21.47 -18.01
CA LYS A 662 -12.15 -20.99 -17.19
C LYS A 662 -10.93 -20.76 -18.06
N THR A 663 -10.26 -19.64 -17.85
CA THR A 663 -9.09 -19.25 -18.65
C THR A 663 -7.99 -18.71 -17.76
N TRP A 664 -6.79 -19.27 -17.87
CA TRP A 664 -5.58 -18.75 -17.23
C TRP A 664 -4.82 -17.81 -18.19
N LEU A 665 -4.31 -16.70 -17.66
CA LEU A 665 -3.69 -15.63 -18.43
C LEU A 665 -2.20 -15.48 -18.08
N LEU A 666 -1.35 -15.33 -19.11
CA LEU A 666 -0.01 -14.74 -18.98
C LEU A 666 0.25 -13.69 -20.05
N HIS A 667 0.47 -12.47 -19.61
CA HIS A 667 0.79 -11.32 -20.43
C HIS A 667 2.30 -11.18 -20.61
N THR A 668 2.71 -10.90 -21.85
CA THR A 668 4.11 -10.66 -22.22
C THR A 668 4.25 -9.35 -22.99
N VAL A 669 5.38 -8.67 -22.78
CA VAL A 669 5.67 -7.39 -23.47
C VAL A 669 5.72 -7.58 -24.98
N ASN A 670 6.51 -8.55 -25.43
CA ASN A 670 6.66 -8.89 -26.84
C ASN A 670 5.98 -10.21 -27.17
N GLU A 671 5.88 -10.51 -28.46
CA GLU A 671 5.22 -11.69 -28.98
C GLU A 671 5.85 -13.00 -28.43
N PRO A 672 5.05 -13.89 -27.83
CA PRO A 672 5.54 -15.21 -27.47
C PRO A 672 5.63 -16.11 -28.70
N THR A 673 6.59 -17.03 -28.66
CA THR A 673 6.78 -18.11 -29.63
C THR A 673 6.34 -19.43 -28.99
N VAL A 674 5.51 -20.20 -29.70
CA VAL A 674 5.06 -21.53 -29.25
C VAL A 674 5.74 -22.63 -30.09
N PRO A 675 6.69 -23.38 -29.51
CA PRO A 675 7.24 -24.58 -30.15
C PRO A 675 6.17 -25.65 -30.33
N GLY A 676 6.06 -26.23 -31.52
CA GLY A 676 5.06 -27.25 -31.84
C GLY A 676 4.00 -26.79 -32.86
N GLY A 677 3.94 -25.48 -33.14
CA GLY A 677 3.15 -24.92 -34.23
C GLY A 677 2.11 -23.90 -33.78
N GLU A 678 1.83 -22.96 -34.65
CA GLU A 678 0.82 -21.93 -34.45
C GLU A 678 -0.03 -21.84 -35.71
N THR A 679 -1.34 -21.80 -35.53
CA THR A 679 -2.29 -21.56 -36.63
C THR A 679 -2.94 -20.21 -36.42
N MET A 680 -2.59 -19.22 -37.25
CA MET A 680 -3.26 -17.93 -37.25
C MET A 680 -4.74 -18.14 -37.61
N LYS A 681 -5.64 -17.73 -36.73
CA LYS A 681 -7.08 -17.71 -36.98
C LYS A 681 -7.52 -16.37 -37.56
N GLU A 682 -6.95 -15.30 -37.01
CA GLU A 682 -7.10 -13.92 -37.45
C GLU A 682 -5.78 -13.17 -37.18
N PRO A 683 -5.55 -11.99 -37.79
CA PRO A 683 -4.42 -11.14 -37.43
C PRO A 683 -4.36 -10.92 -35.91
N GLY A 684 -3.24 -11.29 -35.29
CA GLY A 684 -3.03 -11.16 -33.84
C GLY A 684 -3.74 -12.21 -32.98
N LEU A 685 -4.36 -13.25 -33.56
CA LEU A 685 -5.02 -14.36 -32.84
C LEU A 685 -4.58 -15.70 -33.43
N PHE A 686 -3.93 -16.51 -32.60
CA PHE A 686 -3.34 -17.79 -33.00
C PHE A 686 -3.83 -18.90 -32.07
N ALA A 687 -4.25 -20.02 -32.66
CA ALA A 687 -4.38 -21.27 -31.92
C ALA A 687 -3.01 -21.97 -31.88
N CYS A 688 -2.62 -22.42 -30.72
CA CYS A 688 -1.28 -22.94 -30.46
C CYS A 688 -1.34 -24.45 -30.17
N SER A 689 -0.41 -25.22 -30.74
CA SER A 689 -0.25 -26.64 -30.41
C SER A 689 0.79 -26.82 -29.31
N GLY A 690 0.44 -27.63 -28.30
CA GLY A 690 1.31 -27.93 -27.16
C GLY A 690 1.10 -27.00 -25.96
N GLY A 691 1.83 -27.30 -24.89
CA GLY A 691 1.75 -26.60 -23.61
C GLY A 691 2.98 -25.76 -23.30
N PHE A 692 3.75 -25.33 -24.28
CA PHE A 692 5.06 -24.72 -24.07
C PHE A 692 5.20 -23.43 -24.89
N PHE A 693 5.69 -22.36 -24.29
CA PHE A 693 6.01 -21.12 -25.01
C PHE A 693 7.19 -20.37 -24.41
N THR A 694 7.78 -19.50 -25.23
CA THR A 694 8.88 -18.61 -24.84
C THR A 694 8.55 -17.17 -25.22
N ALA A 695 8.96 -16.20 -24.42
CA ALA A 695 8.97 -14.79 -24.81
C ALA A 695 10.28 -14.14 -24.37
N SER A 696 10.58 -12.98 -24.95
CA SER A 696 11.77 -12.21 -24.56
C SER A 696 11.47 -10.72 -24.54
N ASN A 697 12.21 -10.00 -23.72
CA ASN A 697 12.19 -8.54 -23.70
C ASN A 697 13.58 -8.02 -23.34
N GLY A 698 14.19 -7.23 -24.23
CA GLY A 698 15.57 -6.80 -24.09
C GLY A 698 16.53 -7.98 -23.82
N GLY A 699 17.26 -7.91 -22.71
CA GLY A 699 18.19 -8.96 -22.28
C GLY A 699 17.53 -10.14 -21.54
N GLY A 700 16.24 -10.08 -21.25
CA GLY A 700 15.50 -11.10 -20.49
C GLY A 700 14.77 -12.11 -21.37
N GLY A 701 14.66 -13.34 -20.89
CA GLY A 701 13.85 -14.40 -21.49
C GLY A 701 12.97 -15.10 -20.45
N ILE A 702 11.77 -15.50 -20.88
CA ILE A 702 10.82 -16.31 -20.12
C ILE A 702 10.44 -17.55 -20.92
N VAL A 703 10.36 -18.68 -20.23
CA VAL A 703 9.86 -19.95 -20.74
C VAL A 703 8.75 -20.41 -19.81
N CYS A 704 7.61 -20.84 -20.35
CA CYS A 704 6.50 -21.35 -19.56
C CYS A 704 6.03 -22.68 -20.14
N GLN A 705 5.83 -23.67 -19.25
CA GLN A 705 5.23 -24.96 -19.57
C GLN A 705 3.96 -25.16 -18.74
N THR A 706 2.85 -25.41 -19.43
CA THR A 706 1.57 -25.87 -18.90
C THR A 706 1.62 -27.37 -18.68
N LEU A 707 1.37 -27.80 -17.44
CA LEU A 707 1.22 -29.20 -17.03
C LEU A 707 -0.23 -29.57 -16.75
N LEU A 708 -1.02 -28.60 -16.25
CA LEU A 708 -2.46 -28.75 -16.05
C LEU A 708 -3.20 -27.52 -16.60
N PRO A 709 -4.39 -27.71 -17.19
CA PRO A 709 -5.00 -29.01 -17.54
C PRO A 709 -4.15 -29.79 -18.56
N GLN A 710 -4.09 -31.12 -18.45
CA GLN A 710 -3.32 -31.93 -19.40
C GLN A 710 -3.86 -31.78 -20.82
N GLU A 711 -5.19 -31.90 -20.98
CA GLU A 711 -5.89 -31.52 -22.21
C GLU A 711 -6.32 -30.05 -22.11
N HIS A 712 -5.65 -29.17 -22.85
CA HIS A 712 -5.94 -27.74 -22.87
C HIS A 712 -6.02 -27.17 -24.29
N ARG A 713 -6.73 -26.05 -24.43
CA ARG A 713 -6.61 -25.12 -25.55
C ARG A 713 -5.63 -24.03 -25.14
N MET A 714 -4.64 -23.76 -25.99
CA MET A 714 -3.74 -22.61 -25.85
C MET A 714 -3.98 -21.62 -26.99
N THR A 715 -4.15 -20.35 -26.64
CA THR A 715 -4.36 -19.26 -27.60
C THR A 715 -3.34 -18.16 -27.35
N LYS A 716 -2.70 -17.67 -28.41
CA LYS A 716 -1.84 -16.48 -28.38
C LYS A 716 -2.59 -15.30 -28.99
N ILE A 717 -2.69 -14.20 -28.24
CA ILE A 717 -3.46 -13.00 -28.63
C ILE A 717 -2.62 -11.75 -28.43
N GLY A 718 -2.56 -10.87 -29.43
CA GLY A 718 -1.86 -9.60 -29.26
C GLY A 718 -1.46 -8.93 -30.57
N GLY A 719 -0.37 -8.18 -30.47
CA GLY A 719 0.17 -7.35 -31.54
C GLY A 719 -0.28 -5.91 -31.35
N LYS A 720 0.69 -5.01 -31.15
CA LYS A 720 0.44 -3.58 -30.94
C LYS A 720 -0.36 -3.00 -32.10
N GLY A 721 -1.50 -2.37 -31.80
CA GLY A 721 -2.40 -1.81 -32.80
C GLY A 721 -3.30 -2.83 -33.51
N VAL A 722 -3.20 -4.13 -33.18
CA VAL A 722 -3.94 -5.22 -33.83
C VAL A 722 -4.94 -5.84 -32.86
N LYS A 723 -4.46 -6.67 -31.92
CA LYS A 723 -5.24 -7.29 -30.85
C LYS A 723 -4.58 -7.11 -29.48
N ASP A 724 -3.71 -6.12 -29.32
CA ASP A 724 -3.43 -5.55 -28.01
C ASP A 724 -4.74 -5.07 -27.37
N TYR A 725 -4.91 -5.35 -26.09
CA TYR A 725 -6.07 -4.93 -25.31
C TYR A 725 -7.42 -5.44 -25.87
N TRP A 726 -7.41 -6.64 -26.43
CA TRP A 726 -8.55 -7.26 -27.11
C TRP A 726 -9.20 -8.36 -26.27
N TYR A 727 -10.53 -8.39 -26.22
CA TYR A 727 -11.31 -9.57 -25.83
C TYR A 727 -12.70 -9.51 -26.47
N ARG A 728 -13.31 -10.68 -26.71
CA ARG A 728 -14.71 -10.81 -27.17
C ARG A 728 -15.05 -10.01 -28.44
N GLY A 729 -14.17 -10.03 -29.42
CA GLY A 729 -14.43 -9.38 -30.71
C GLY A 729 -14.10 -7.89 -30.73
N ARG A 730 -13.68 -7.29 -29.62
CA ARG A 730 -13.41 -5.86 -29.52
C ARG A 730 -12.03 -5.56 -28.95
N ARG A 731 -11.37 -4.56 -29.54
CA ARG A 731 -10.17 -3.92 -29.02
C ARG A 731 -10.55 -2.68 -28.22
N TYR A 732 -10.05 -2.56 -27.00
CA TYR A 732 -10.25 -1.39 -26.14
C TYR A 732 -8.93 -0.62 -26.09
N ALA A 733 -8.67 0.23 -27.08
CA ALA A 733 -7.44 1.01 -27.12
C ALA A 733 -7.45 2.16 -26.11
N PRO A 734 -6.31 2.51 -25.48
CA PRO A 734 -6.23 3.70 -24.64
C PRO A 734 -6.53 4.95 -25.47
N SER A 735 -7.13 5.96 -24.83
CA SER A 735 -7.47 7.23 -25.49
C SER A 735 -6.26 8.03 -25.97
N SER A 736 -5.06 7.71 -25.45
CA SER A 736 -3.78 8.17 -25.96
C SER A 736 -2.78 7.03 -25.91
N ASP A 737 -2.11 6.74 -27.02
CA ASP A 737 -0.95 5.83 -27.06
C ASP A 737 0.25 6.56 -26.42
N ARG A 738 0.76 6.02 -25.30
CA ARG A 738 1.83 6.66 -24.53
C ARG A 738 3.07 5.79 -24.38
N ASP A 739 3.11 4.63 -25.03
CA ASP A 739 4.20 3.64 -24.95
C ASP A 739 4.64 3.42 -23.49
N ALA A 740 3.72 2.97 -22.62
CA ALA A 740 4.06 2.74 -21.22
C ALA A 740 5.15 1.67 -21.07
N PHE A 741 6.10 1.88 -20.16
CA PHE A 741 7.19 0.93 -19.97
C PHE A 741 6.69 -0.37 -19.37
N GLY A 742 6.99 -1.47 -20.05
CA GLY A 742 6.51 -2.79 -19.67
C GLY A 742 5.06 -3.03 -20.09
N ALA A 743 4.44 -2.16 -20.90
CA ALA A 743 3.14 -2.44 -21.49
C ALA A 743 3.17 -3.80 -22.22
N SER A 744 2.28 -4.70 -21.80
CA SER A 744 2.15 -6.01 -22.43
C SER A 744 1.19 -5.95 -23.60
N TYR A 745 1.72 -6.16 -24.80
CA TYR A 745 0.96 -6.16 -26.06
C TYR A 745 0.51 -7.56 -26.49
N TRP A 746 0.90 -8.59 -25.74
CA TRP A 746 0.58 -9.98 -26.01
C TRP A 746 0.15 -10.71 -24.75
N ARG A 747 -0.63 -11.77 -24.93
CA ARG A 747 -0.94 -12.74 -23.88
C ARG A 747 -1.11 -14.15 -24.43
N ILE A 748 -0.88 -15.11 -23.56
CA ILE A 748 -1.26 -16.51 -23.71
C ILE A 748 -2.50 -16.76 -22.83
N GLU A 749 -3.50 -17.41 -23.41
CA GLU A 749 -4.68 -17.92 -22.74
C GLU A 749 -4.63 -19.46 -22.73
N VAL A 750 -4.85 -20.07 -21.56
CA VAL A 750 -4.95 -21.52 -21.40
C VAL A 750 -6.32 -21.87 -20.82
N SER A 751 -7.10 -22.69 -21.51
CA SER A 751 -8.42 -23.15 -21.07
C SER A 751 -8.52 -24.69 -21.10
N PRO A 752 -9.27 -25.34 -20.19
CA PRO A 752 -9.60 -26.76 -20.31
C PRO A 752 -10.36 -27.06 -21.63
N THR A 753 -10.14 -28.24 -22.22
CA THR A 753 -10.87 -28.65 -23.43
C THR A 753 -12.31 -29.06 -23.14
N ARG A 754 -12.61 -29.51 -21.92
CA ARG A 754 -13.92 -30.04 -21.51
C ARG A 754 -14.53 -29.21 -20.39
N PRO A 755 -15.84 -28.95 -20.42
CA PRO A 755 -16.56 -28.33 -19.30
C PRO A 755 -16.36 -29.14 -18.00
N SER A 756 -15.99 -28.47 -16.92
CA SER A 756 -15.85 -29.04 -15.58
C SER A 756 -16.20 -27.99 -14.55
N ALA A 757 -16.80 -28.38 -13.43
CA ALA A 757 -17.02 -27.45 -12.32
C ALA A 757 -15.70 -27.11 -11.63
N LEU A 758 -14.77 -28.07 -11.57
CA LEU A 758 -13.47 -27.94 -10.94
C LEU A 758 -12.36 -28.17 -11.97
N ASP A 759 -11.44 -27.20 -12.07
CA ASP A 759 -10.23 -27.34 -12.87
C ASP A 759 -9.01 -26.94 -12.04
N ALA A 760 -7.89 -27.60 -12.33
CA ALA A 760 -6.59 -27.24 -11.80
C ALA A 760 -5.71 -26.69 -12.93
N PHE A 761 -4.98 -25.62 -12.66
CA PHE A 761 -3.98 -25.07 -13.57
C PHE A 761 -2.61 -25.20 -12.92
N LEU A 762 -1.62 -25.68 -13.66
CA LEU A 762 -0.27 -25.85 -13.16
C LEU A 762 0.73 -25.44 -14.23
N HIS A 763 1.52 -24.42 -13.91
CA HIS A 763 2.50 -23.84 -14.81
C HIS A 763 3.87 -23.78 -14.14
N VAL A 764 4.89 -24.24 -14.86
CA VAL A 764 6.30 -24.06 -14.47
C VAL A 764 6.91 -23.02 -15.40
N ILE A 765 7.51 -22.00 -14.80
CA ILE A 765 8.07 -20.84 -15.48
C ILE A 765 9.56 -20.76 -15.16
N TRP A 766 10.38 -20.65 -16.19
CA TRP A 766 11.81 -20.37 -16.09
C TRP A 766 12.09 -18.98 -16.62
N THR A 767 12.98 -18.27 -15.95
CA THR A 767 13.50 -16.98 -16.40
C THR A 767 15.00 -17.04 -16.62
N GLY A 768 15.52 -16.12 -17.41
CA GLY A 768 16.95 -16.07 -17.67
C GLY A 768 17.32 -14.97 -18.63
N ARG A 769 18.48 -15.10 -19.25
CA ARG A 769 18.86 -14.25 -20.37
C ARG A 769 18.06 -14.63 -21.61
N ASN A 770 17.82 -13.65 -22.47
CA ASN A 770 17.31 -13.91 -23.80
C ASN A 770 18.24 -14.93 -24.52
N ASN A 771 17.66 -15.86 -25.28
CA ASN A 771 18.35 -16.97 -25.94
C ASN A 771 19.06 -17.96 -25.02
N SER A 772 18.70 -18.02 -23.73
CA SER A 772 19.15 -19.14 -22.87
C SER A 772 18.63 -20.47 -23.44
N PRO A 773 19.39 -21.58 -23.30
CA PRO A 773 18.91 -22.90 -23.69
C PRO A 773 17.57 -23.23 -23.03
N LEU A 774 16.69 -23.90 -23.76
CA LEU A 774 15.43 -24.38 -23.19
C LEU A 774 15.71 -25.37 -22.05
N PRO A 775 14.98 -25.27 -20.93
CA PRO A 775 15.09 -26.24 -19.86
C PRO A 775 14.54 -27.61 -20.33
N PRO A 776 15.01 -28.71 -19.74
CA PRO A 776 14.33 -30.00 -19.89
C PRO A 776 12.85 -29.88 -19.50
N PRO A 777 11.92 -30.55 -20.21
CA PRO A 777 10.50 -30.49 -19.87
C PRO A 777 10.23 -30.91 -18.42
N ALA A 778 9.43 -30.12 -17.71
CA ALA A 778 8.89 -30.48 -16.41
C ALA A 778 7.96 -31.69 -16.55
N LYS A 779 7.88 -32.48 -15.47
CA LYS A 779 6.98 -33.63 -15.36
C LYS A 779 5.88 -33.33 -14.34
N LEU A 780 4.65 -33.69 -14.68
CA LEU A 780 3.53 -33.65 -13.74
C LEU A 780 3.74 -34.70 -12.64
N LEU A 781 3.57 -34.28 -11.39
CA LEU A 781 3.48 -35.15 -10.23
C LEU A 781 2.02 -35.19 -9.75
N SER A 782 1.55 -36.38 -9.40
CA SER A 782 0.21 -36.60 -8.88
C SER A 782 0.28 -37.63 -7.76
N GLU A 783 -0.17 -37.22 -6.58
CA GLU A 783 -0.27 -38.06 -5.38
C GLU A 783 -1.65 -37.86 -4.74
N SER A 784 -2.03 -38.73 -3.81
CA SER A 784 -3.36 -38.63 -3.18
C SER A 784 -3.57 -37.26 -2.52
N GLY A 785 -4.49 -36.46 -3.08
CA GLY A 785 -4.80 -35.11 -2.59
C GLY A 785 -3.75 -34.03 -2.89
N MET A 786 -2.75 -34.31 -3.74
CA MET A 786 -1.74 -33.34 -4.14
C MET A 786 -1.38 -33.40 -5.63
N LEU A 787 -1.13 -32.24 -6.22
CA LEU A 787 -0.69 -32.08 -7.61
C LEU A 787 0.52 -31.16 -7.67
N GLY A 788 1.41 -31.37 -8.63
CA GLY A 788 2.58 -30.53 -8.75
C GLY A 788 3.55 -30.95 -9.84
N ALA A 789 4.82 -30.58 -9.71
CA ALA A 789 5.80 -30.73 -10.78
C ALA A 789 7.18 -31.18 -10.28
N GLU A 790 7.84 -32.00 -11.09
CA GLU A 790 9.29 -32.22 -11.05
C GLU A 790 9.94 -31.46 -12.20
N PHE A 791 10.95 -30.64 -11.92
CA PHE A 791 11.63 -29.87 -12.96
C PHE A 791 13.08 -29.53 -12.60
N THR A 792 13.88 -29.27 -13.63
CA THR A 792 15.27 -28.88 -13.48
C THR A 792 15.37 -27.36 -13.30
N THR A 793 16.13 -26.95 -12.29
CA THR A 793 16.56 -25.57 -12.03
C THR A 793 18.03 -25.41 -12.37
N THR A 794 18.56 -24.19 -12.29
CA THR A 794 20.00 -23.95 -12.46
C THR A 794 20.86 -24.55 -11.34
N GLN A 795 20.25 -24.90 -10.20
CA GLN A 795 20.96 -25.38 -9.01
C GLN A 795 20.73 -26.86 -8.71
N GLY A 796 19.74 -27.50 -9.32
CA GLY A 796 19.32 -28.86 -8.98
C GLY A 796 17.94 -29.21 -9.53
N VAL A 797 17.34 -30.28 -9.02
CA VAL A 797 15.99 -30.72 -9.38
C VAL A 797 15.03 -30.38 -8.25
N ALA A 798 13.93 -29.69 -8.57
CA ALA A 798 12.85 -29.40 -7.64
C ALA A 798 11.69 -30.38 -7.88
N ARG A 799 11.14 -30.95 -6.80
CA ARG A 799 9.85 -31.63 -6.78
C ARG A 799 8.94 -30.86 -5.85
N VAL A 800 7.86 -30.33 -6.39
CA VAL A 800 6.91 -29.50 -5.66
C VAL A 800 5.54 -30.13 -5.81
N LEU A 801 4.81 -30.26 -4.71
CA LEU A 801 3.43 -30.73 -4.66
C LEU A 801 2.62 -29.72 -3.84
N PHE A 802 1.43 -29.39 -4.31
CA PHE A 802 0.49 -28.50 -3.64
C PHE A 802 -0.75 -29.27 -3.22
N ASP A 803 -1.41 -28.83 -2.15
CA ASP A 803 -2.73 -29.35 -1.78
C ASP A 803 -3.70 -29.14 -2.96
N SER A 804 -4.32 -30.22 -3.44
CA SER A 804 -5.24 -30.19 -4.57
C SER A 804 -6.71 -30.25 -4.12
N THR A 805 -6.99 -29.86 -2.87
CA THR A 805 -8.33 -29.84 -2.26
C THR A 805 -8.87 -28.43 -2.05
N GLY A 806 -8.11 -27.41 -2.48
CA GLY A 806 -8.45 -26.00 -2.33
C GLY A 806 -7.97 -25.40 -1.02
N ARG A 807 -6.99 -26.00 -0.32
CA ARG A 807 -6.37 -25.41 0.87
C ARG A 807 -4.96 -24.94 0.54
N ALA A 808 -4.44 -23.99 1.31
CA ALA A 808 -3.02 -23.66 1.25
C ALA A 808 -2.16 -24.82 1.79
N GLY A 809 -0.96 -24.95 1.26
CA GLY A 809 0.05 -25.91 1.71
C GLY A 809 0.54 -26.81 0.58
N GLY A 810 1.32 -27.82 0.96
CA GLY A 810 2.00 -28.71 0.03
C GLY A 810 3.32 -29.20 0.59
N ARG A 811 4.23 -29.63 -0.28
CA ARG A 811 5.62 -29.94 0.08
C ARG A 811 6.57 -29.61 -1.05
N ILE A 812 7.81 -29.31 -0.67
CA ILE A 812 8.92 -29.10 -1.57
C ILE A 812 10.08 -30.03 -1.20
N GLU A 813 10.63 -30.66 -2.22
CA GLU A 813 11.87 -31.41 -2.15
C GLU A 813 12.84 -30.83 -3.19
N PHE A 814 14.09 -30.61 -2.80
CA PHE A 814 15.13 -30.09 -3.69
C PHE A 814 16.36 -30.98 -3.64
N TYR A 815 16.85 -31.35 -4.81
CA TYR A 815 17.93 -32.31 -4.99
C TYR A 815 19.11 -31.68 -5.72
N VAL A 816 20.32 -31.83 -5.17
CA VAL A 816 21.58 -31.36 -5.77
C VAL A 816 22.48 -32.57 -6.02
N GLY A 817 22.87 -32.79 -7.27
CA GLY A 817 23.65 -33.99 -7.64
C GLY A 817 22.96 -35.30 -7.29
N GLY A 818 21.62 -35.32 -7.27
CA GLY A 818 20.81 -36.50 -6.88
C GLY A 818 20.57 -36.65 -5.37
N ASN A 819 21.23 -35.87 -4.52
CA ASN A 819 21.04 -35.93 -3.07
C ASN A 819 19.98 -34.92 -2.60
N PRO A 820 19.04 -35.31 -1.74
CA PRO A 820 18.07 -34.37 -1.17
C PRO A 820 18.78 -33.39 -0.24
N VAL A 821 18.62 -32.09 -0.49
CA VAL A 821 19.14 -31.00 0.37
C VAL A 821 18.03 -30.23 1.07
N VAL A 822 16.80 -30.28 0.55
CA VAL A 822 15.59 -29.77 1.20
C VAL A 822 14.50 -30.82 1.00
N ALA A 823 13.74 -31.09 2.06
CA ALA A 823 12.52 -31.90 2.02
C ALA A 823 11.63 -31.46 3.18
N GLN A 824 10.66 -30.60 2.90
CA GLN A 824 9.83 -29.98 3.94
C GLN A 824 8.42 -29.65 3.45
N PRO A 825 7.43 -29.59 4.37
CA PRO A 825 6.12 -29.08 4.03
C PRO A 825 6.20 -27.58 3.67
N LEU A 826 5.35 -27.16 2.74
CA LEU A 826 5.03 -25.75 2.55
C LEU A 826 4.04 -25.32 3.64
N VAL A 827 4.21 -24.12 4.19
CA VAL A 827 3.31 -23.60 5.21
C VAL A 827 1.85 -23.55 4.74
N ALA A 828 0.91 -23.83 5.64
CA ALA A 828 -0.52 -23.78 5.35
C ALA A 828 -1.21 -22.53 5.91
N SER A 829 -0.47 -21.66 6.61
CA SER A 829 -0.97 -20.42 7.18
C SER A 829 0.11 -19.34 7.10
N VAL A 830 -0.28 -18.07 7.23
CA VAL A 830 0.68 -16.97 7.38
C VAL A 830 1.36 -17.12 8.73
N VAL A 831 2.64 -17.48 8.71
CA VAL A 831 3.49 -17.34 9.91
C VAL A 831 3.89 -15.88 9.97
N LEU A 832 3.14 -15.08 10.72
CA LEU A 832 3.55 -13.72 11.03
C LEU A 832 4.88 -13.83 11.79
N GLU A 833 6.00 -13.43 11.17
CA GLU A 833 7.17 -13.04 11.94
C GLU A 833 6.68 -11.96 12.89
N ARG A 834 6.64 -12.28 14.19
CA ARG A 834 6.50 -11.25 15.22
C ARG A 834 7.75 -10.38 15.10
N SER A 835 7.67 -9.33 14.27
CA SER A 835 8.62 -8.23 14.35
C SER A 835 8.59 -7.80 15.80
N ALA A 836 9.71 -7.99 16.49
CA ALA A 836 9.85 -7.74 17.91
C ALA A 836 9.91 -6.23 18.16
N MET A 837 8.89 -5.49 17.77
CA MET A 837 8.63 -4.17 18.31
C MET A 837 7.77 -4.35 19.56
N ARG A 838 8.40 -4.77 20.66
CA ARG A 838 7.80 -4.57 21.99
C ARG A 838 7.80 -3.07 22.26
N LEU A 839 6.66 -2.43 22.03
CA LEU A 839 6.38 -1.12 22.60
C LEU A 839 6.21 -1.26 24.12
N PRO A 840 6.65 -0.29 24.93
CA PRO A 840 6.40 -0.28 26.37
C PRO A 840 4.89 -0.16 26.67
N ASP A 841 4.45 -0.78 27.77
CA ASP A 841 3.05 -0.83 28.21
C ASP A 841 2.45 0.57 28.40
N ILE A 842 1.53 0.94 27.50
CA ILE A 842 0.66 2.10 27.70
C ILE A 842 -0.51 1.67 28.57
N LYS A 843 -0.49 2.07 29.85
CA LYS A 843 -1.60 1.85 30.79
C LYS A 843 -2.84 2.60 30.30
N ARG A 844 -3.94 1.88 30.07
CA ARG A 844 -5.28 2.44 29.85
C ARG A 844 -5.78 3.14 31.12
N PRO A 845 -6.22 4.42 31.09
CA PRO A 845 -6.92 5.02 32.21
C PRO A 845 -8.39 4.58 32.27
N ALA A 846 -8.92 4.48 33.49
CA ALA A 846 -10.29 4.09 33.80
C ALA A 846 -11.31 5.21 33.51
N GLN A 847 -12.52 4.83 33.08
CA GLN A 847 -13.65 5.74 32.86
C GLN A 847 -14.40 6.06 34.16
N PRO A 848 -14.89 7.30 34.35
CA PRO A 848 -16.01 7.58 35.25
C PRO A 848 -17.24 8.15 34.52
N GLY A 849 -18.34 7.38 34.59
CA GLY A 849 -19.72 7.73 34.97
C GLY A 849 -20.43 8.99 34.42
N LYS A 850 -21.45 8.75 33.58
CA LYS A 850 -22.62 9.63 33.31
C LYS A 850 -23.56 9.66 34.54
N THR A 851 -24.41 10.65 34.84
CA THR A 851 -25.56 11.24 34.09
C THR A 851 -26.11 12.45 34.92
N ALA A 852 -26.48 13.60 34.35
CA ALA A 852 -27.75 14.04 33.71
C ALA A 852 -28.70 14.87 34.63
N GLU A 853 -29.36 15.84 33.99
CA GLU A 853 -30.07 17.06 34.43
C GLU A 853 -31.46 16.83 35.08
N PRO A 854 -32.21 17.93 35.40
CA PRO A 854 -33.47 18.10 34.64
C PRO A 854 -33.93 19.56 34.34
N GLN A 855 -34.32 19.77 33.08
CA GLN A 855 -35.62 20.27 32.54
C GLN A 855 -36.21 21.63 33.00
N LYS A 856 -36.86 22.44 32.16
CA LYS A 856 -38.01 22.12 31.29
C LYS A 856 -38.43 23.34 30.44
N GLU A 857 -38.88 23.14 29.20
CA GLU A 857 -40.11 23.73 28.64
C GLU A 857 -40.42 23.14 27.24
N GLU A 858 -41.71 22.87 27.00
CA GLU A 858 -42.36 22.17 25.87
C GLU A 858 -43.58 23.02 25.44
N PRO A 859 -44.34 22.72 24.35
CA PRO A 859 -44.17 21.67 23.34
C PRO A 859 -44.45 22.13 21.88
N LYS A 860 -44.14 21.26 20.90
CA LYS A 860 -44.88 21.12 19.63
C LYS A 860 -44.61 19.75 19.00
N GLU A 861 -45.68 19.04 18.64
CA GLU A 861 -45.71 17.64 18.19
C GLU A 861 -44.91 17.36 16.90
N THR A 862 -44.04 16.35 16.94
CA THR A 862 -43.35 15.73 15.80
C THR A 862 -43.20 14.21 16.00
N GLN A 863 -43.20 13.45 14.90
CA GLN A 863 -43.04 11.98 14.83
C GLN A 863 -41.85 11.43 15.66
N PRO A 864 -41.91 10.17 16.15
CA PRO A 864 -40.92 9.64 17.10
C PRO A 864 -39.52 9.57 16.50
N ALA A 865 -38.56 10.25 17.13
CA ALA A 865 -37.15 10.20 16.80
C ALA A 865 -36.56 8.80 17.07
N GLY A 866 -35.77 8.27 16.15
CA GLY A 866 -35.02 7.02 16.35
C GLY A 866 -33.94 7.16 17.46
N PRO A 867 -33.30 6.04 17.86
CA PRO A 867 -32.37 6.04 18.99
C PRO A 867 -31.15 6.94 18.75
N THR A 868 -30.80 7.73 19.77
CA THR A 868 -29.62 8.61 19.75
C THR A 868 -28.33 7.81 19.92
N GLU A 869 -27.18 8.44 19.71
CA GLU A 869 -25.86 7.82 19.97
C GLU A 869 -25.69 7.42 21.45
N GLU A 870 -26.29 8.19 22.36
CA GLU A 870 -26.33 7.84 23.78
C GLU A 870 -27.16 6.57 24.04
N ASP A 871 -28.27 6.40 23.34
CA ASP A 871 -29.14 5.23 23.49
C ASP A 871 -28.47 3.97 22.92
N ARG A 872 -27.71 4.10 21.84
CA ARG A 872 -26.87 3.01 21.30
C ARG A 872 -25.82 2.57 22.31
N LEU A 873 -25.15 3.52 22.96
CA LEU A 873 -24.17 3.20 24.00
C LEU A 873 -24.83 2.54 25.22
N LYS A 874 -26.04 2.98 25.60
CA LYS A 874 -26.83 2.32 26.66
C LYS A 874 -27.22 0.90 26.25
N ALA A 875 -27.54 0.66 24.98
CA ALA A 875 -27.83 -0.67 24.48
C ALA A 875 -26.61 -1.61 24.50
N ASP A 876 -25.40 -1.13 24.26
CA ASP A 876 -24.18 -1.96 24.38
C ASP A 876 -23.93 -2.41 25.82
N VAL A 877 -24.14 -1.49 26.77
CA VAL A 877 -24.08 -1.81 28.21
C VAL A 877 -25.19 -2.79 28.58
N ALA A 878 -26.41 -2.58 28.07
CA ALA A 878 -27.53 -3.48 28.29
C ALA A 878 -27.28 -4.87 27.70
N ALA A 879 -26.69 -4.95 26.51
CA ALA A 879 -26.34 -6.21 25.86
C ALA A 879 -25.33 -7.01 26.69
N SER A 880 -24.33 -6.33 27.25
CA SER A 880 -23.32 -6.96 28.13
C SER A 880 -23.97 -7.54 29.40
N ALA A 881 -24.86 -6.78 30.03
CA ALA A 881 -25.62 -7.25 31.19
C ALA A 881 -26.60 -8.38 30.84
N MET A 882 -27.24 -8.33 29.67
CA MET A 882 -28.11 -9.40 29.16
C MET A 882 -27.32 -10.69 28.90
N ARG A 883 -26.11 -10.64 28.31
CA ARG A 883 -25.25 -11.82 28.12
C ARG A 883 -24.93 -12.50 29.45
N ALA A 884 -24.58 -11.71 30.47
CA ALA A 884 -24.34 -12.22 31.82
C ALA A 884 -25.60 -12.85 32.43
N ALA A 885 -26.75 -12.18 32.31
CA ALA A 885 -28.02 -12.68 32.83
C ALA A 885 -28.51 -13.96 32.13
N VAL A 886 -28.31 -14.06 30.81
CA VAL A 886 -28.57 -15.30 30.04
C VAL A 886 -27.67 -16.43 30.54
N ALA A 887 -26.38 -16.17 30.75
CA ALA A 887 -25.46 -17.17 31.26
C ALA A 887 -25.84 -17.65 32.68
N ASP A 888 -26.24 -16.74 33.57
CA ASP A 888 -26.73 -17.06 34.91
C ASP A 888 -28.03 -17.87 34.87
N ALA A 889 -28.98 -17.49 34.00
CA ALA A 889 -30.24 -18.22 33.83
C ALA A 889 -30.02 -19.66 33.34
N LEU A 890 -29.13 -19.85 32.37
CA LEU A 890 -28.76 -21.18 31.87
C LEU A 890 -28.03 -22.01 32.95
N ARG A 891 -27.12 -21.39 33.73
CA ARG A 891 -26.47 -22.04 34.88
C ARG A 891 -27.48 -22.46 35.96
N ALA A 892 -28.55 -21.69 36.15
CA ALA A 892 -29.65 -22.00 37.06
C ALA A 892 -30.62 -23.06 36.51
N GLY A 893 -30.34 -23.66 35.34
CA GLY A 893 -31.12 -24.74 34.76
C GLY A 893 -32.33 -24.29 33.93
N LYS A 894 -32.49 -23.00 33.64
CA LYS A 894 -33.52 -22.52 32.70
C LYS A 894 -33.12 -22.93 31.28
N GLY A 895 -34.07 -23.41 30.49
CA GLY A 895 -33.85 -23.79 29.10
C GLY A 895 -34.31 -22.72 28.13
N ALA A 896 -33.54 -22.48 27.07
CA ALA A 896 -33.97 -21.69 25.91
C ALA A 896 -33.73 -22.47 24.61
N SER A 897 -34.41 -22.08 23.54
CA SER A 897 -34.17 -22.62 22.21
C SER A 897 -34.10 -21.49 21.20
N ILE A 898 -33.15 -21.59 20.28
CA ILE A 898 -32.91 -20.60 19.23
C ILE A 898 -32.77 -21.28 17.88
N PHE A 899 -33.03 -20.55 16.79
CA PHE A 899 -32.70 -21.01 15.45
C PHE A 899 -31.25 -20.66 15.13
N VAL A 900 -30.48 -21.64 14.66
CA VAL A 900 -29.10 -21.46 14.19
C VAL A 900 -28.99 -21.92 12.75
N SER A 901 -28.11 -21.28 11.97
CA SER A 901 -27.83 -21.70 10.60
C SER A 901 -26.69 -22.70 10.60
N ILE A 902 -26.93 -23.93 10.16
CA ILE A 902 -25.90 -24.97 9.98
C ILE A 902 -25.93 -25.38 8.51
N ALA A 903 -24.80 -25.24 7.83
CA ALA A 903 -24.68 -25.56 6.40
C ALA A 903 -25.75 -24.86 5.51
N GLY A 904 -26.17 -23.65 5.88
CA GLY A 904 -27.19 -22.88 5.16
C GLY A 904 -28.64 -23.27 5.48
N MET A 905 -28.88 -24.22 6.38
CA MET A 905 -30.21 -24.61 6.84
C MET A 905 -30.52 -24.05 8.23
N ARG A 906 -31.67 -23.38 8.36
CA ARG A 906 -32.14 -22.82 9.63
C ARG A 906 -32.73 -23.93 10.51
N THR A 907 -32.02 -24.29 11.58
CA THR A 907 -32.39 -25.42 12.45
C THR A 907 -32.62 -24.94 13.87
N ARG A 908 -33.66 -25.44 14.54
CA ARG A 908 -33.95 -25.11 15.95
C ARG A 908 -33.08 -25.97 16.86
N GLY A 909 -32.37 -25.34 17.79
CA GLY A 909 -31.52 -26.00 18.77
C GLY A 909 -31.79 -25.55 20.20
N ARG A 910 -31.43 -26.40 21.15
CA ARG A 910 -31.54 -26.08 22.59
C ARG A 910 -30.24 -25.43 23.06
N VAL A 911 -30.33 -24.26 23.70
CA VAL A 911 -29.16 -23.62 24.30
C VAL A 911 -28.77 -24.38 25.56
N LYS A 912 -27.52 -24.84 25.61
CA LYS A 912 -26.96 -25.66 26.70
C LYS A 912 -26.25 -24.81 27.75
N ASN A 913 -25.44 -23.85 27.31
CA ASN A 913 -24.70 -22.93 28.18
C ASN A 913 -24.36 -21.66 27.39
N ALA A 914 -23.79 -20.69 28.10
CA ALA A 914 -23.24 -19.47 27.53
C ALA A 914 -21.89 -19.15 28.18
N SER A 915 -20.97 -18.61 27.40
CA SER A 915 -19.65 -18.10 27.81
C SER A 915 -19.53 -16.62 27.45
N ASP A 916 -18.38 -16.02 27.73
CA ASP A 916 -18.09 -14.64 27.32
C ASP A 916 -18.01 -14.50 25.78
N GLU A 917 -17.72 -15.59 25.07
CA GLU A 917 -17.53 -15.61 23.61
C GLU A 917 -18.83 -15.91 22.84
N GLY A 918 -19.79 -16.63 23.42
CA GLY A 918 -21.03 -17.00 22.74
C GLY A 918 -21.94 -17.96 23.52
N ILE A 919 -22.88 -18.58 22.82
CA ILE A 919 -23.76 -19.62 23.35
C ILE A 919 -23.45 -20.98 22.72
N THR A 920 -23.55 -22.06 23.49
CA THR A 920 -23.50 -23.42 22.94
C THR A 920 -24.91 -23.92 22.70
N VAL A 921 -25.22 -24.29 21.47
CA VAL A 921 -26.53 -24.75 21.03
C VAL A 921 -26.45 -26.21 20.58
N ALA A 922 -27.20 -27.08 21.25
CA ALA A 922 -27.37 -28.47 20.85
C ALA A 922 -28.36 -28.59 19.69
N VAL A 923 -27.88 -29.11 18.56
CA VAL A 923 -28.67 -29.39 17.35
C VAL A 923 -28.35 -30.79 16.87
N ALA A 924 -29.38 -31.64 16.75
CA ALA A 924 -29.25 -33.01 16.21
C ALA A 924 -28.11 -33.85 16.84
N GLY A 925 -27.85 -33.67 18.15
CA GLY A 925 -26.80 -34.39 18.88
C GLY A 925 -25.40 -33.77 18.82
N MET A 926 -25.22 -32.65 18.10
CA MET A 926 -23.98 -31.87 18.05
C MET A 926 -24.10 -30.58 18.85
N ASP A 927 -22.99 -30.14 19.44
CA ASP A 927 -22.88 -28.86 20.13
C ASP A 927 -22.21 -27.83 19.21
N VAL A 928 -22.96 -26.78 18.88
CA VAL A 928 -22.52 -25.69 18.01
C VAL A 928 -22.33 -24.43 18.86
N ILE A 929 -21.12 -23.87 18.85
CA ILE A 929 -20.85 -22.58 19.49
C ILE A 929 -21.28 -21.49 18.51
N VAL A 930 -22.20 -20.63 18.95
CA VAL A 930 -22.64 -19.44 18.22
C VAL A 930 -22.09 -18.22 18.95
N PRO A 931 -21.10 -17.52 18.37
CA PRO A 931 -20.62 -16.26 18.92
C PRO A 931 -21.76 -15.28 19.15
N TRP A 932 -21.68 -14.49 20.22
CA TRP A 932 -22.74 -13.53 20.52
C TRP A 932 -22.96 -12.51 19.41
N ASP A 933 -21.90 -12.14 18.68
CA ASP A 933 -21.92 -11.15 17.62
C ASP A 933 -22.48 -11.71 16.30
N ASP A 934 -22.66 -13.04 16.21
CA ASP A 934 -23.32 -13.71 15.09
C ASP A 934 -24.85 -13.76 15.26
N LEU A 935 -25.38 -13.42 16.45
CA LEU A 935 -26.83 -13.28 16.68
C LEU A 935 -27.29 -11.90 16.19
N SER A 936 -28.31 -11.85 15.34
CA SER A 936 -28.94 -10.57 15.02
C SER A 936 -29.56 -9.95 16.28
N PRO A 937 -29.72 -8.62 16.36
CA PRO A 937 -30.27 -7.98 17.56
C PRO A 937 -31.64 -8.54 17.98
N LYS A 938 -32.47 -8.91 17.00
CA LYS A 938 -33.78 -9.52 17.24
C LYS A 938 -33.68 -10.95 17.77
N GLU A 939 -32.71 -11.74 17.30
CA GLU A 939 -32.47 -13.10 17.79
C GLU A 939 -31.87 -13.12 19.19
N PHE A 940 -30.94 -12.19 19.47
CA PHE A 940 -30.40 -12.01 20.81
C PHE A 940 -31.48 -11.55 21.79
N TYR A 941 -32.33 -10.58 21.40
CA TYR A 941 -33.49 -10.19 22.20
C TYR A 941 -34.44 -11.37 22.46
N ALA A 942 -34.79 -12.15 21.44
CA ALA A 942 -35.69 -13.30 21.60
C ALA A 942 -35.13 -14.34 22.59
N LEU A 943 -33.82 -14.62 22.51
CA LEU A 943 -33.15 -15.49 23.47
C LEU A 943 -33.16 -14.91 24.90
N ALA A 944 -32.82 -13.62 25.02
CA ALA A 944 -32.71 -12.97 26.30
C ALA A 944 -34.08 -12.77 26.97
N ARG A 945 -35.13 -12.45 26.22
CA ARG A 945 -36.49 -12.27 26.73
C ARG A 945 -37.03 -13.51 27.46
N ASP A 946 -36.68 -14.70 27.00
CA ASP A 946 -37.12 -15.95 27.63
C ASP A 946 -36.36 -16.26 28.93
N LEU A 947 -35.21 -15.62 29.16
CA LEU A 947 -34.27 -15.97 30.24
C LEU A 947 -34.04 -14.83 31.24
N VAL A 948 -34.21 -13.58 30.81
CA VAL A 948 -33.93 -12.34 31.53
C VAL A 948 -35.26 -11.69 31.91
N ALA A 949 -35.52 -11.55 33.21
CA ALA A 949 -36.78 -10.99 33.72
C ALA A 949 -36.75 -9.45 33.87
N ASP A 950 -35.64 -8.80 33.51
CA ASP A 950 -35.49 -7.35 33.60
C ASP A 950 -36.00 -6.67 32.33
N HIS A 951 -37.30 -6.33 32.35
CA HIS A 951 -37.97 -5.64 31.24
C HIS A 951 -37.37 -4.25 30.95
N ALA A 952 -36.79 -3.57 31.94
CA ALA A 952 -36.14 -2.27 31.71
C ALA A 952 -34.80 -2.44 30.96
N LEU A 953 -34.08 -3.52 31.25
CA LEU A 953 -32.86 -3.90 30.54
C LEU A 953 -33.16 -4.31 29.10
N LEU A 954 -34.20 -5.15 28.90
CA LEU A 954 -34.68 -5.54 27.58
C LEU A 954 -35.16 -4.34 26.76
N TYR A 955 -35.90 -3.42 27.38
CA TYR A 955 -36.30 -2.15 26.76
C TYR A 955 -35.11 -1.32 26.28
N THR A 956 -34.13 -1.10 27.16
CA THR A 956 -32.95 -0.27 26.85
C THR A 956 -32.18 -0.83 25.67
N TYR A 957 -32.04 -2.15 25.61
CA TYR A 957 -31.43 -2.84 24.48
C TYR A 957 -32.25 -2.67 23.20
N CYS A 958 -33.54 -3.03 23.23
CA CYS A 958 -34.42 -2.95 22.06
C CYS A 958 -34.53 -1.54 21.49
N PHE A 959 -34.68 -0.53 22.35
CA PHE A 959 -34.76 0.86 21.93
C PHE A 959 -33.45 1.30 21.27
N GLY A 960 -32.30 1.09 21.92
CA GLY A 960 -31.01 1.55 21.40
C GLY A 960 -30.55 0.82 20.13
N VAL A 961 -30.97 -0.44 19.92
CA VAL A 961 -30.71 -1.18 18.67
C VAL A 961 -31.77 -1.00 17.58
N GLY A 962 -32.82 -0.20 17.84
CA GLY A 962 -33.85 0.14 16.85
C GLY A 962 -34.95 -0.90 16.64
N LEU A 963 -35.18 -1.78 17.63
CA LEU A 963 -36.31 -2.72 17.68
C LEU A 963 -37.52 -2.05 18.35
N ALA A 964 -38.19 -1.14 17.62
CA ALA A 964 -39.20 -0.24 18.17
C ALA A 964 -40.43 -0.98 18.74
N ASP A 965 -40.92 -2.02 18.07
CA ASP A 965 -42.10 -2.79 18.50
C ASP A 965 -41.79 -3.59 19.78
N GLU A 966 -40.62 -4.23 19.81
CA GLU A 966 -40.13 -4.96 20.98
C GLU A 966 -39.87 -4.00 22.15
N ALA A 967 -39.30 -2.81 21.89
CA ALA A 967 -39.11 -1.80 22.92
C ALA A 967 -40.44 -1.37 23.52
N GLU A 968 -41.46 -1.03 22.73
CA GLU A 968 -42.77 -0.66 23.29
C GLU A 968 -43.44 -1.82 24.06
N ALA A 969 -43.24 -3.08 23.63
CA ALA A 969 -43.72 -4.24 24.38
C ALA A 969 -43.03 -4.40 25.74
N GLU A 970 -41.71 -4.25 25.80
CA GLU A 970 -40.94 -4.33 27.05
C GLU A 970 -41.23 -3.15 27.97
N LYS A 971 -41.43 -1.95 27.40
CA LYS A 971 -41.86 -0.76 28.13
C LYS A 971 -43.19 -1.00 28.83
N ALA A 972 -44.20 -1.50 28.10
CA ALA A 972 -45.50 -1.86 28.66
C ALA A 972 -45.38 -2.94 29.75
N ALA A 973 -44.52 -3.94 29.56
CA ALA A 973 -44.29 -5.02 30.53
C ALA A 973 -43.51 -4.56 31.78
N SER A 974 -42.68 -3.54 31.66
CA SER A 974 -41.89 -3.00 32.79
C SER A 974 -42.73 -2.29 33.85
N GLY A 975 -43.99 -1.96 33.55
CA GLY A 975 -44.91 -1.25 34.44
C GLY A 975 -44.45 0.17 34.80
N ARG A 976 -43.53 0.74 34.03
CA ARG A 976 -42.94 2.08 34.21
C ARG A 976 -43.38 3.05 33.14
#